data_AF-A0A7D6EN85-F1
#
_entry.id   AF-A0A7D6EN85-F1
#
_cell.length_a   1.000
_cell.length_b   1.000
_cell.length_c   1.000
_cell.angle_alpha   90.00
_cell.angle_beta   90.00
_cell.angle_gamma   90.00
#
_symmetry.space_group_name_H-M   'P 1'
#
loop_
_entity.id
_entity.type
_entity.pdbx_description
1 polymer ?
#
loop_
_entity_poly.entity_id
_entity_poly.type
_entity_poly.pdbx_seq_one_letter_code
_entity_poly.pdbx_strand_id
1 'polypeptide(L)'
;MAEDLSQQERDLIANLIRDGKPVPARYIPSISDNPLKTELIWPGKSTLMDTSVLPFQSIEHIDEPRKGTSQQFDLFSMSESTGRQSGGWTNKLIWGDNSLILSSLINGPMRNEIDKAGGLKLVYIDPPFDVGSDFSMDIEVGEDSVKKKPSVVEEVAYRDTWGKGTDSYASMIHSRLKLIHELLADDGTLFLHCDYRTSGITRLILDEIFGQERILNEIVWLYGLGGSSHRYYPRKHDTIFWYSKTENYFFNPPMIPATSQRMKGMDKKAPDFWDIPSINNMATERTDYPTQKPEALLQRVIESASQPGDLVADFFCGSGTTLALAEKLGRKWVGTDLGRFAIHTTRKRLISIQREASKLGQPFRAFEILNLGGYERAHQVGIDPSLDEENRNLQAAIKREEFVDLILSAYGAQKSDQLAPFSGSKGGTAILIGGIDSAVTQDQVQQAIDTALSVGISRVDVLGFEFEMGISPAMSDAAKEQGLTLTVRYIPNEVFDKRAIAKNQVKFYEAGYVEAKCEVKNKTLQVSLTDFGVFYRQNDADDTAAELRNGNAKVVVDQGQVVRVAKDKKGVITKENLTSNWQDWIDYWAVDFDFASQPEIVTVLEDGKEVKKRTGKFIFENEWQSFRTKSDRSLELTSSPFSYADSGSYSVAVKVIDIFGNDTTRVFKIKVK
;
A
#
# COMPACT_ATOMS: atom_id res chain seq x y z
N MET A 1 12.85 30.46 39.28
CA MET A 1 13.69 29.87 38.23
C MET A 1 13.54 30.72 36.98
N ALA A 2 14.60 31.44 36.61
CA ALA A 2 14.83 32.27 35.41
C ALA A 2 15.98 33.25 35.76
N GLU A 3 17.17 32.76 36.10
CA GLU A 3 18.26 33.64 36.57
C GLU A 3 19.03 34.35 35.44
N ASP A 4 18.80 34.00 34.16
CA ASP A 4 19.57 34.53 33.02
C ASP A 4 18.81 35.48 32.06
N LEU A 5 17.54 35.82 32.32
CA LEU A 5 16.78 36.73 31.45
C LEU A 5 16.72 38.14 32.01
N SER A 6 17.18 39.13 31.24
CA SER A 6 16.99 40.55 31.56
C SER A 6 15.50 40.93 31.53
N GLN A 7 15.13 42.00 32.24
CA GLN A 7 13.72 42.46 32.28
C GLN A 7 13.16 42.76 30.88
N GLN A 8 13.98 43.32 29.99
CA GLN A 8 13.59 43.61 28.60
C GLN A 8 13.28 42.34 27.80
N GLU A 9 14.02 41.25 28.04
CA GLU A 9 13.79 39.97 27.35
C GLU A 9 12.53 39.28 27.85
N ARG A 10 12.23 39.38 29.15
CA ARG A 10 10.97 38.87 29.72
C ARG A 10 9.77 39.60 29.13
N ASP A 11 9.85 40.92 29.02
CA ASP A 11 8.78 41.74 28.44
C ASP A 11 8.57 41.43 26.95
N LEU A 12 9.66 41.22 26.21
CA LEU A 12 9.61 40.80 24.80
C LEU A 12 8.92 39.42 24.65
N ILE A 13 9.33 38.43 25.43
CA ILE A 13 8.75 37.08 25.39
C ILE A 13 7.26 37.11 25.74
N ALA A 14 6.89 37.85 26.79
CA ALA A 14 5.49 38.00 27.21
C ALA A 14 4.61 38.64 26.12
N ASN A 15 5.15 39.63 25.39
CA ASN A 15 4.45 40.25 24.27
C ASN A 15 4.31 39.30 23.07
N LEU A 16 5.36 38.52 22.74
CA LEU A 16 5.29 37.53 21.66
C LEU A 16 4.25 36.44 21.94
N ILE A 17 4.21 35.90 23.16
CA ILE A 17 3.22 34.91 23.57
C ILE A 17 1.80 35.50 23.51
N ARG A 18 1.62 36.73 23.99
CA ARG A 18 0.32 37.42 23.97
C ARG A 18 -0.19 37.68 22.55
N ASP A 19 0.72 38.00 21.63
CA ASP A 19 0.42 38.25 20.22
C ASP A 19 0.28 36.96 19.38
N GLY A 20 0.44 35.78 19.98
CA GLY A 20 0.43 34.50 19.25
C GLY A 20 1.61 34.33 18.28
N LYS A 21 2.70 35.07 18.49
CA LYS A 21 3.90 35.04 17.64
C LYS A 21 4.93 34.03 18.18
N PRO A 22 5.68 33.34 17.31
CA PRO A 22 6.68 32.37 17.73
C PRO A 22 7.79 33.02 18.57
N VAL A 23 8.10 32.42 19.72
CA VAL A 23 9.20 32.84 20.59
C VAL A 23 10.53 32.37 19.98
N PRO A 24 11.58 33.23 19.91
CA PRO A 24 12.88 32.82 19.39
C PRO A 24 13.47 31.62 20.16
N ALA A 25 14.00 30.64 19.43
CA ALA A 25 14.48 29.37 19.98
C ALA A 25 15.45 29.50 21.17
N ARG A 26 16.28 30.56 21.20
CA ARG A 26 17.23 30.84 22.29
C ARG A 26 16.57 31.11 23.65
N TYR A 27 15.30 31.50 23.68
CA TYR A 27 14.58 31.86 24.91
C TYR A 27 13.70 30.74 25.45
N ILE A 28 13.40 29.71 24.62
CA ILE A 28 12.60 28.53 24.98
C ILE A 28 13.17 27.79 26.21
N PRO A 29 14.50 27.60 26.37
CA PRO A 29 15.07 26.92 27.54
C PRO A 29 14.82 27.65 28.86
N SER A 30 14.73 28.98 28.83
CA SER A 30 14.61 29.83 30.01
C SER A 30 13.17 29.99 30.52
N ILE A 31 12.18 29.52 29.75
CA ILE A 31 10.74 29.59 30.06
C ILE A 31 10.09 28.21 30.22
N SER A 32 10.85 27.13 30.01
CA SER A 32 10.44 25.74 30.20
C SER A 32 10.58 25.33 31.68
N ASP A 33 9.57 24.67 32.25
CA ASP A 33 9.58 24.13 33.63
C ASP A 33 10.61 23.01 33.85
N ASN A 34 11.33 22.60 32.80
CA ASN A 34 12.32 21.53 32.83
C ASN A 34 13.70 22.05 32.35
N PRO A 35 14.75 22.00 33.18
CA PRO A 35 16.06 22.57 32.85
C PRO A 35 16.76 21.74 31.76
N LEU A 36 17.28 22.45 30.73
CA LEU A 36 18.26 22.02 29.72
C LEU A 36 18.17 20.54 29.27
N LYS A 37 17.19 20.21 28.43
CA LYS A 37 17.28 19.05 27.54
C LYS A 37 17.77 19.51 26.16
N THR A 38 18.78 18.84 25.63
CA THR A 38 19.16 18.99 24.21
C THR A 38 18.01 18.47 23.35
N GLU A 39 17.52 19.28 22.43
CA GLU A 39 16.39 18.94 21.56
C GLU A 39 16.81 19.03 20.08
N LEU A 40 16.37 18.06 19.29
CA LEU A 40 16.45 18.14 17.84
C LEU A 40 15.28 18.99 17.32
N ILE A 41 15.59 20.08 16.61
CA ILE A 41 14.58 20.99 16.05
C ILE A 41 14.65 21.01 14.52
N TRP A 42 13.49 21.07 13.86
CA TRP A 42 13.35 21.28 12.42
C TRP A 42 12.04 22.02 12.10
N PRO A 43 11.94 22.69 10.94
CA PRO A 43 10.71 23.35 10.52
C PRO A 43 9.55 22.34 10.40
N GLY A 44 8.40 22.65 11.01
CA GLY A 44 7.22 21.78 10.95
C GLY A 44 7.20 20.65 11.99
N LYS A 45 8.17 20.58 12.92
CA LYS A 45 8.11 19.67 14.07
C LYS A 45 6.85 19.96 14.90
N SER A 46 5.89 19.03 14.85
CA SER A 46 4.64 19.11 15.63
C SER A 46 4.70 18.20 16.85
N THR A 47 4.27 18.72 18.00
CA THR A 47 4.08 17.92 19.20
C THR A 47 2.77 17.13 19.17
N LEU A 48 1.78 17.59 18.40
CA LEU A 48 0.46 17.01 18.29
C LEU A 48 0.50 15.65 17.59
N MET A 49 -0.30 14.70 18.09
CA MET A 49 -0.57 13.43 17.41
C MET A 49 -1.78 13.58 16.50
N ASP A 50 -1.75 12.85 15.38
CA ASP A 50 -2.94 12.68 14.55
C ASP A 50 -3.98 11.85 15.32
N THR A 51 -5.23 12.30 15.25
CA THR A 51 -6.38 11.68 15.91
C THR A 51 -7.48 11.31 14.92
N SER A 52 -7.18 11.40 13.62
CA SER A 52 -8.09 11.02 12.54
C SER A 52 -8.49 9.55 12.67
N VAL A 53 -9.79 9.29 12.63
CA VAL A 53 -10.35 7.93 12.62
C VAL A 53 -11.07 7.71 11.31
N LEU A 54 -10.56 6.79 10.51
CA LEU A 54 -11.18 6.38 9.26
C LEU A 54 -11.61 4.92 9.34
N PRO A 55 -12.76 4.55 8.74
CA PRO A 55 -13.22 3.17 8.74
C PRO A 55 -12.33 2.31 7.84
N PHE A 56 -11.94 1.13 8.32
CA PHE A 56 -11.35 0.10 7.48
C PHE A 56 -12.46 -0.58 6.66
N GLN A 57 -12.32 -0.52 5.34
CA GLN A 57 -13.16 -1.21 4.37
C GLN A 57 -12.51 -2.54 4.00
N SER A 58 -13.30 -3.61 3.99
CA SER A 58 -12.79 -4.93 3.64
C SER A 58 -12.94 -5.14 2.15
N ILE A 59 -11.81 -5.26 1.47
CA ILE A 59 -11.76 -5.41 0.01
C ILE A 59 -11.86 -6.88 -0.38
N GLU A 60 -11.09 -7.71 0.30
CA GLU A 60 -10.88 -9.10 -0.08
C GLU A 60 -10.58 -9.93 1.15
N HIS A 61 -11.30 -11.04 1.29
CA HIS A 61 -10.99 -12.08 2.27
C HIS A 61 -10.27 -13.22 1.56
N ILE A 62 -9.15 -13.63 2.15
CA ILE A 62 -8.32 -14.72 1.63
C ILE A 62 -8.27 -15.83 2.66
N ASP A 63 -9.06 -16.86 2.36
CA ASP A 63 -9.13 -18.12 3.07
C ASP A 63 -9.06 -19.20 2.00
N GLU A 64 -7.89 -19.82 1.79
CA GLU A 64 -7.72 -20.68 0.61
C GLU A 64 -8.79 -21.80 0.60
N PRO A 65 -9.52 -21.99 -0.51
CA PRO A 65 -10.55 -23.02 -0.60
C PRO A 65 -10.00 -24.39 -0.25
N ARG A 66 -10.62 -25.04 0.74
CA ARG A 66 -10.38 -26.45 1.04
C ARG A 66 -10.67 -27.25 -0.21
N LYS A 67 -9.65 -27.91 -0.79
CA LYS A 67 -9.86 -28.82 -1.92
C LYS A 67 -10.99 -29.80 -1.58
N GLY A 68 -12.00 -29.81 -2.43
CA GLY A 68 -13.03 -30.84 -2.47
C GLY A 68 -12.38 -32.21 -2.42
N THR A 69 -12.46 -32.83 -1.25
CA THR A 69 -12.22 -34.25 -1.07
C THR A 69 -13.54 -34.80 -0.60
N SER A 70 -14.15 -35.65 -1.41
CA SER A 70 -15.21 -36.56 -1.02
C SER A 70 -14.73 -37.43 0.14
N GLN A 71 -14.81 -36.93 1.37
CA GLN A 71 -14.64 -37.71 2.58
C GLN A 71 -15.96 -37.73 3.35
N GLN A 72 -16.58 -38.90 3.23
CA GLN A 72 -17.51 -39.55 4.16
C GLN A 72 -17.89 -38.70 5.38
N PHE A 73 -19.15 -38.27 5.40
CA PHE A 73 -19.82 -37.62 6.53
C PHE A 73 -19.59 -38.39 7.84
N ASP A 74 -18.80 -37.81 8.75
CA ASP A 74 -18.82 -38.18 10.16
C ASP A 74 -19.78 -37.23 10.90
N LEU A 75 -20.93 -37.79 11.30
CA LEU A 75 -22.11 -37.08 11.81
C LEU A 75 -21.89 -36.46 13.21
N PHE A 76 -20.71 -36.61 13.80
CA PHE A 76 -20.36 -36.11 15.14
C PHE A 76 -19.33 -34.97 15.18
N SER A 77 -18.90 -34.43 14.03
CA SER A 77 -17.97 -33.27 13.95
C SER A 77 -18.66 -31.92 13.64
N MET A 78 -19.98 -31.86 13.74
CA MET A 78 -20.82 -30.73 13.31
C MET A 78 -20.82 -29.47 14.22
N SER A 79 -19.77 -29.21 15.01
CA SER A 79 -19.68 -27.94 15.75
C SER A 79 -18.40 -27.13 15.53
N GLU A 80 -17.43 -27.60 14.74
CA GLU A 80 -16.16 -26.87 14.52
C GLU A 80 -15.67 -26.84 13.06
N SER A 81 -16.44 -27.36 12.10
CA SER A 81 -15.97 -27.58 10.71
C SER A 81 -16.41 -26.54 9.67
N THR A 82 -17.05 -25.44 10.08
CA THR A 82 -17.14 -24.23 9.23
C THR A 82 -15.97 -23.30 9.57
N GLY A 83 -14.77 -23.64 9.09
CA GLY A 83 -13.61 -22.74 9.05
C GLY A 83 -13.85 -21.51 8.16
N ARG A 84 -14.71 -20.62 8.63
CA ARG A 84 -14.36 -19.20 8.80
C ARG A 84 -13.64 -19.13 10.14
N GLN A 85 -12.72 -18.19 10.34
CA GLN A 85 -12.32 -17.83 11.71
C GLN A 85 -13.56 -17.22 12.40
N SER A 86 -14.40 -18.08 12.98
CA SER A 86 -15.63 -17.72 13.68
C SER A 86 -15.33 -17.02 15.03
N GLY A 87 -14.05 -17.02 15.44
CA GLY A 87 -13.51 -16.22 16.53
C GLY A 87 -11.99 -16.10 16.46
N GLY A 88 -11.45 -15.02 17.06
CA GLY A 88 -10.02 -14.74 17.13
C GLY A 88 -9.55 -13.66 16.15
N TRP A 89 -8.23 -13.53 16.04
CA TRP A 89 -7.57 -12.53 15.18
C TRP A 89 -7.36 -13.07 13.76
N THR A 90 -7.93 -12.36 12.78
CA THR A 90 -7.65 -12.46 11.34
C THR A 90 -6.48 -11.55 10.99
N ASN A 91 -5.49 -12.07 10.27
CA ASN A 91 -4.33 -11.28 9.85
C ASN A 91 -4.73 -10.20 8.85
N LYS A 92 -4.08 -9.04 8.87
CA LYS A 92 -4.55 -7.85 8.14
C LYS A 92 -3.46 -7.25 7.26
N LEU A 93 -3.72 -7.14 5.96
CA LEU A 93 -2.88 -6.41 5.01
C LEU A 93 -3.62 -5.16 4.57
N ILE A 94 -3.16 -3.98 5.00
CA ILE A 94 -3.88 -2.71 4.83
C ILE A 94 -3.19 -1.87 3.77
N TRP A 95 -3.95 -1.50 2.75
CA TRP A 95 -3.50 -0.57 1.72
C TRP A 95 -3.90 0.87 2.07
N GLY A 96 -2.95 1.79 1.97
CA GLY A 96 -3.13 3.22 2.25
C GLY A 96 -1.88 3.83 2.88
N ASP A 97 -1.86 5.15 3.14
CA ASP A 97 -0.72 5.72 3.88
C ASP A 97 -0.81 5.43 5.38
N ASN A 98 0.33 4.97 5.88
CA ASN A 98 0.51 4.42 7.19
C ASN A 98 0.29 5.42 8.31
N SER A 99 0.43 6.73 8.11
CA SER A 99 0.11 7.74 9.14
C SER A 99 -1.36 7.66 9.54
N LEU A 100 -2.27 7.67 8.55
CA LEU A 100 -3.71 7.59 8.77
C LEU A 100 -4.15 6.21 9.25
N ILE A 101 -3.53 5.15 8.71
CA ILE A 101 -3.79 3.79 9.18
C ILE A 101 -3.40 3.67 10.66
N LEU A 102 -2.19 4.11 11.04
CA LEU A 102 -1.74 4.10 12.43
C LEU A 102 -2.67 4.89 13.35
N SER A 103 -3.07 6.10 12.95
CA SER A 103 -4.04 6.90 13.71
C SER A 103 -5.38 6.16 13.89
N SER A 104 -5.87 5.51 12.83
CA SER A 104 -7.14 4.76 12.86
C SER A 104 -7.03 3.46 13.66
N LEU A 105 -5.85 2.81 13.71
CA LEU A 105 -5.58 1.65 14.55
C LEU A 105 -5.55 2.01 16.04
N ILE A 106 -5.12 3.22 16.39
CA ILE A 106 -5.03 3.70 17.77
C ILE A 106 -6.39 4.19 18.28
N ASN A 107 -7.04 5.03 17.48
CA ASN A 107 -8.22 5.78 17.89
C ASN A 107 -9.53 5.13 17.43
N GLY A 108 -9.47 4.16 16.53
CA GLY A 108 -10.63 3.48 15.95
C GLY A 108 -10.98 2.14 16.62
N PRO A 109 -12.06 1.49 16.14
CA PRO A 109 -12.58 0.24 16.73
C PRO A 109 -11.57 -0.92 16.74
N MET A 110 -10.66 -0.94 15.75
CA MET A 110 -9.65 -2.01 15.62
C MET A 110 -8.64 -2.03 16.77
N ARG A 111 -8.52 -0.94 17.54
CA ARG A 111 -7.72 -0.90 18.77
C ARG A 111 -8.13 -2.02 19.73
N ASN A 112 -9.44 -2.18 19.92
CA ASN A 112 -9.98 -3.20 20.81
C ASN A 112 -9.67 -4.63 20.34
N GLU A 113 -9.58 -4.85 19.02
CA GLU A 113 -9.18 -6.15 18.45
C GLU A 113 -7.70 -6.44 18.70
N ILE A 114 -6.84 -5.43 18.55
CA ILE A 114 -5.39 -5.53 18.82
C ILE A 114 -5.17 -5.88 20.29
N ASP A 115 -5.84 -5.16 21.20
CA ASP A 115 -5.70 -5.40 22.65
C ASP A 115 -6.19 -6.80 23.03
N LYS A 116 -7.33 -7.25 22.48
CA LYS A 116 -7.82 -8.64 22.66
C LYS A 116 -6.89 -9.69 22.07
N ALA A 117 -6.13 -9.35 21.03
CA ALA A 117 -5.13 -10.23 20.43
C ALA A 117 -3.84 -10.35 21.26
N GLY A 118 -3.70 -9.56 22.34
CA GLY A 118 -2.55 -9.51 23.23
C GLY A 118 -1.70 -8.24 23.12
N GLY A 119 -2.12 -7.27 22.28
CA GLY A 119 -1.36 -6.08 21.94
C GLY A 119 -0.22 -6.34 20.96
N LEU A 120 0.36 -5.28 20.37
CA LEU A 120 1.52 -5.39 19.48
C LEU A 120 2.79 -5.67 20.27
N LYS A 121 3.35 -6.88 20.11
CA LYS A 121 4.59 -7.30 20.81
C LYS A 121 5.85 -6.90 20.06
N LEU A 122 5.78 -6.84 18.74
CA LEU A 122 6.91 -6.50 17.89
C LEU A 122 6.46 -5.64 16.73
N VAL A 123 7.13 -4.51 16.53
CA VAL A 123 7.05 -3.73 15.31
C VAL A 123 8.43 -3.74 14.65
N TYR A 124 8.51 -4.20 13.40
CA TYR A 124 9.69 -4.01 12.56
C TYR A 124 9.33 -3.02 11.46
N ILE A 125 10.14 -2.00 11.27
CA ILE A 125 9.96 -1.04 10.17
C ILE A 125 11.27 -0.78 9.43
N ASP A 126 11.15 -0.69 8.11
CA ASP A 126 12.21 -0.34 7.17
C ASP A 126 11.72 0.83 6.32
N PRO A 127 11.62 2.05 6.90
CA PRO A 127 11.14 3.21 6.16
C PRO A 127 12.06 3.49 4.97
N PRO A 128 11.57 4.13 3.89
CA PRO A 128 12.46 4.49 2.80
C PRO A 128 13.57 5.38 3.35
N PHE A 129 14.77 5.27 2.80
CA PHE A 129 15.88 6.16 3.17
C PHE A 129 15.72 7.48 2.41
N ASP A 130 16.38 8.56 2.83
CA ASP A 130 16.45 9.84 2.07
C ASP A 130 17.25 9.68 0.76
N VAL A 131 16.72 8.81 -0.09
CA VAL A 131 17.08 8.58 -1.46
C VAL A 131 16.09 9.40 -2.27
N GLY A 132 16.57 10.36 -3.06
CA GLY A 132 15.88 10.75 -4.29
C GLY A 132 15.85 9.59 -5.30
N SER A 133 15.61 8.36 -4.85
CA SER A 133 15.62 7.16 -5.68
C SER A 133 14.42 7.18 -6.60
N ASP A 134 14.71 6.86 -7.85
CA ASP A 134 13.76 6.36 -8.80
C ASP A 134 13.08 5.11 -8.20
N PHE A 135 11.88 5.25 -7.63
CA PHE A 135 11.05 4.16 -7.09
C PHE A 135 10.44 3.30 -8.22
N SER A 136 10.99 3.38 -9.44
CA SER A 136 10.61 2.48 -10.50
C SER A 136 11.04 1.05 -10.20
N MET A 137 10.21 0.10 -10.65
CA MET A 137 10.44 -1.32 -10.48
C MET A 137 10.60 -1.96 -11.85
N ASP A 138 11.61 -2.80 -12.01
CA ASP A 138 11.76 -3.62 -13.21
C ASP A 138 10.85 -4.83 -13.10
N ILE A 139 9.94 -4.97 -14.07
CA ILE A 139 9.03 -6.11 -14.19
C ILE A 139 9.45 -6.92 -15.41
N GLU A 140 9.68 -8.21 -15.20
CA GLU A 140 10.05 -9.13 -16.28
C GLU A 140 8.85 -9.41 -17.20
N VAL A 141 9.04 -9.23 -18.50
CA VAL A 141 8.08 -9.57 -19.55
C VAL A 141 8.84 -10.34 -20.64
N GLY A 142 8.70 -11.66 -20.64
CA GLY A 142 9.50 -12.55 -21.50
C GLY A 142 10.98 -12.54 -21.10
N GLU A 143 11.87 -12.23 -22.04
CA GLU A 143 13.33 -12.10 -21.81
C GLU A 143 13.75 -10.65 -21.48
N ASP A 144 12.83 -9.69 -21.57
CA ASP A 144 13.08 -8.26 -21.33
C ASP A 144 12.45 -7.79 -20.01
N SER A 145 12.76 -6.55 -19.60
CA SER A 145 12.13 -5.90 -18.45
C SER A 145 11.49 -4.56 -18.83
N VAL A 146 10.36 -4.26 -18.20
CA VAL A 146 9.67 -2.97 -18.28
C VAL A 146 9.72 -2.27 -16.93
N LYS A 147 10.06 -0.98 -16.94
CA LYS A 147 10.08 -0.17 -15.71
C LYS A 147 8.70 0.35 -15.35
N LYS A 148 8.06 -0.20 -14.31
CA LYS A 148 6.90 0.41 -13.67
C LYS A 148 7.34 1.71 -13.01
N LYS A 149 6.77 2.84 -13.43
CA LYS A 149 6.89 4.10 -12.71
C LYS A 149 5.91 4.14 -11.52
N PRO A 150 6.22 4.89 -10.45
CA PRO A 150 5.25 5.15 -9.38
C PRO A 150 3.95 5.76 -9.92
N SER A 151 2.82 5.48 -9.29
CA SER A 151 1.57 6.21 -9.57
C SER A 151 1.72 7.69 -9.19
N VAL A 152 0.83 8.58 -9.66
CA VAL A 152 0.86 9.99 -9.23
C VAL A 152 0.66 10.11 -7.73
N VAL A 153 -0.21 9.29 -7.15
CA VAL A 153 -0.45 9.29 -5.69
C VAL A 153 0.83 8.86 -4.95
N GLU A 154 1.47 7.78 -5.41
CA GLU A 154 2.76 7.33 -4.89
C GLU A 154 3.82 8.43 -5.05
N GLU A 155 3.97 9.01 -6.24
CA GLU A 155 4.95 10.06 -6.54
C GLU A 155 4.71 11.34 -5.75
N VAL A 156 3.46 11.76 -5.55
CA VAL A 156 3.11 12.93 -4.73
C VAL A 156 3.44 12.68 -3.26
N ALA A 157 3.04 11.52 -2.72
CA ALA A 157 3.39 11.13 -1.36
C ALA A 157 4.92 11.08 -1.18
N TYR A 158 5.65 10.53 -2.16
CA TYR A 158 7.11 10.52 -2.16
C TYR A 158 7.70 11.92 -2.29
N ARG A 159 7.23 12.76 -3.22
CA ARG A 159 7.79 14.09 -3.46
C ARG A 159 7.58 15.02 -2.25
N ASP A 160 6.44 14.95 -1.59
CA ASP A 160 6.20 15.75 -0.39
C ASP A 160 6.99 15.23 0.82
N THR A 161 7.23 13.91 0.88
CA THR A 161 8.08 13.26 1.90
C THR A 161 9.59 13.44 1.67
N TRP A 162 10.05 13.61 0.42
CA TRP A 162 11.48 13.57 0.07
C TRP A 162 11.98 14.85 -0.62
N GLY A 163 11.10 15.72 -1.10
CA GLY A 163 11.44 16.90 -1.90
C GLY A 163 12.09 18.05 -1.14
N LYS A 164 12.08 18.03 0.21
CA LYS A 164 12.75 19.02 1.06
C LYS A 164 13.96 18.45 1.82
N GLY A 165 14.40 17.23 1.48
CA GLY A 165 15.52 16.55 2.13
C GLY A 165 15.21 16.13 3.57
N THR A 166 16.22 16.22 4.43
CA THR A 166 16.25 15.72 5.81
C THR A 166 15.04 16.13 6.69
N ASP A 167 14.52 17.36 6.54
CA ASP A 167 13.42 17.87 7.38
C ASP A 167 12.09 17.16 7.11
N SER A 168 11.83 16.80 5.84
CA SER A 168 10.63 16.04 5.48
C SER A 168 10.72 14.61 6.00
N TYR A 169 11.89 13.98 5.93
CA TYR A 169 12.13 12.66 6.53
C TYR A 169 11.91 12.68 8.04
N ALA A 170 12.50 13.65 8.74
CA ALA A 170 12.34 13.82 10.17
C ALA A 170 10.86 13.98 10.56
N SER A 171 10.11 14.80 9.82
CA SER A 171 8.68 14.98 10.04
C SER A 171 7.87 13.70 9.82
N MET A 172 8.15 12.98 8.72
CA MET A 172 7.48 11.73 8.37
C MET A 172 7.70 10.64 9.44
N ILE A 173 8.95 10.44 9.86
CA ILE A 173 9.29 9.36 10.79
C ILE A 173 8.85 9.71 12.22
N HIS A 174 9.01 10.97 12.65
CA HIS A 174 8.62 11.41 13.98
C HIS A 174 7.12 11.25 14.24
N SER A 175 6.25 11.65 13.29
CA SER A 175 4.80 11.49 13.46
C SER A 175 4.38 10.02 13.54
N ARG A 176 4.97 9.16 12.69
CA ARG A 176 4.67 7.71 12.67
C ARG A 176 5.19 7.00 13.91
N LEU A 177 6.40 7.33 14.38
CA LEU A 177 6.98 6.72 15.57
C LEU A 177 6.20 7.05 16.84
N LYS A 178 5.63 8.25 16.94
CA LYS A 178 4.70 8.60 18.02
C LYS A 178 3.49 7.68 18.05
N LEU A 179 2.87 7.46 16.89
CA LEU A 179 1.72 6.57 16.77
C LEU A 179 2.11 5.11 17.07
N ILE A 180 3.25 4.64 16.54
CA ILE A 180 3.76 3.30 16.81
C ILE A 180 4.03 3.08 18.31
N HIS A 181 4.62 4.07 18.99
CA HIS A 181 4.85 4.02 20.43
C HIS A 181 3.54 3.83 21.22
N GLU A 182 2.50 4.60 20.87
CA GLU A 182 1.18 4.47 21.52
C GLU A 182 0.51 3.11 21.23
N LEU A 183 0.70 2.57 20.04
CA LEU A 183 0.09 1.31 19.60
C LEU A 183 0.80 0.06 20.14
N LEU A 184 2.09 0.14 20.48
CA LEU A 184 2.85 -0.95 21.09
C LEU A 184 2.22 -1.40 22.43
N ALA A 185 2.27 -2.70 22.71
CA ALA A 185 1.97 -3.21 24.04
C ALA A 185 3.04 -2.74 25.04
N ASP A 186 2.73 -2.73 26.34
CA ASP A 186 3.67 -2.33 27.39
C ASP A 186 4.96 -3.17 27.40
N ASP A 187 4.85 -4.45 27.02
CA ASP A 187 5.96 -5.39 26.85
C ASP A 187 6.46 -5.51 25.39
N GLY A 188 6.05 -4.58 24.53
CA GLY A 188 6.38 -4.56 23.11
C GLY A 188 7.71 -3.87 22.79
N THR A 189 8.32 -4.27 21.66
CA THR A 189 9.58 -3.69 21.17
C THR A 189 9.49 -3.23 19.71
N LEU A 190 10.33 -2.25 19.37
CA LEU A 190 10.50 -1.70 18.04
C LEU A 190 11.89 -2.04 17.50
N PHE A 191 11.94 -2.57 16.29
CA PHE A 191 13.16 -2.65 15.48
C PHE A 191 13.03 -1.70 14.29
N LEU A 192 13.93 -0.73 14.19
CA LEU A 192 13.93 0.26 13.11
C LEU A 192 15.21 0.16 12.31
N HIS A 193 15.08 -0.14 11.02
CA HIS A 193 16.18 -0.22 10.07
C HIS A 193 16.53 1.16 9.49
N CYS A 194 17.80 1.54 9.55
CA CYS A 194 18.34 2.75 8.94
C CYS A 194 19.63 2.48 8.18
N ASP A 195 19.81 3.24 7.10
CA ASP A 195 21.11 3.37 6.48
C ASP A 195 21.95 4.48 7.15
N TYR A 196 23.18 4.65 6.66
CA TYR A 196 24.12 5.64 7.18
C TYR A 196 23.65 7.11 7.07
N ARG A 197 22.66 7.44 6.22
CA ARG A 197 22.20 8.84 6.02
C ARG A 197 21.21 9.27 7.08
N THR A 198 20.34 8.36 7.46
CA THR A 198 19.18 8.63 8.30
C THR A 198 19.40 8.24 9.75
N SER A 199 20.30 7.27 10.01
CA SER A 199 20.58 6.71 11.34
C SER A 199 20.77 7.75 12.45
N GLY A 200 21.58 8.79 12.22
CA GLY A 200 21.85 9.81 13.25
C GLY A 200 20.62 10.58 13.69
N ILE A 201 19.75 10.99 12.76
CA ILE A 201 18.53 11.74 13.06
C ILE A 201 17.46 10.84 13.63
N THR A 202 17.30 9.65 13.06
CA THR A 202 16.34 8.66 13.54
C THR A 202 16.63 8.25 14.97
N ARG A 203 17.91 8.10 15.34
CA ARG A 203 18.32 7.82 16.72
C ARG A 203 17.83 8.89 17.70
N LEU A 204 18.03 10.16 17.37
CA LEU A 204 17.61 11.28 18.23
C LEU A 204 16.09 11.36 18.35
N ILE A 205 15.36 11.09 17.26
CA ILE A 205 13.89 11.03 17.26
C ILE A 205 13.39 9.87 18.14
N LEU A 206 14.02 8.70 18.07
CA LEU A 206 13.69 7.56 18.92
C LEU A 206 13.94 7.87 20.40
N ASP A 207 15.08 8.48 20.73
CA ASP A 207 15.39 8.90 22.11
C ASP A 207 14.40 9.94 22.64
N GLU A 208 13.87 10.82 21.79
CA GLU A 208 12.83 11.79 22.17
C GLU A 208 11.48 11.12 22.45
N ILE A 209 11.09 10.12 21.65
CA ILE A 209 9.77 9.48 21.72
C ILE A 209 9.72 8.38 22.79
N PHE A 210 10.69 7.46 22.76
CA PHE A 210 10.74 6.33 23.69
C PHE A 210 11.46 6.70 25.00
N GLY A 211 12.40 7.64 24.96
CA GLY A 211 13.32 7.90 26.06
C GLY A 211 14.68 7.25 25.82
N GLN A 212 15.75 7.96 26.15
CA GLN A 212 17.13 7.50 25.93
C GLN A 212 17.46 6.24 26.73
N GLU A 213 16.80 6.02 27.86
CA GLU A 213 16.94 4.83 28.71
C GLU A 213 16.24 3.59 28.14
N ARG A 214 15.39 3.75 27.13
CA ARG A 214 14.62 2.67 26.51
C ARG A 214 15.31 1.99 25.34
N ILE A 215 16.46 2.50 24.89
CA ILE A 215 17.25 1.77 23.92
C ILE A 215 17.78 0.47 24.55
N LEU A 216 17.54 -0.64 23.86
CA LEU A 216 18.09 -1.93 24.25
C LEU A 216 19.42 -2.19 23.55
N ASN A 217 19.51 -1.89 22.25
CA ASN A 217 20.76 -1.99 21.50
C ASN A 217 20.76 -1.24 20.16
N GLU A 218 21.96 -1.01 19.63
CA GLU A 218 22.21 -0.61 18.24
C GLU A 218 22.88 -1.79 17.52
N ILE A 219 22.15 -2.41 16.60
CA ILE A 219 22.57 -3.62 15.89
C ILE A 219 23.16 -3.23 14.54
N VAL A 220 24.36 -3.73 14.22
CA VAL A 220 25.03 -3.50 12.95
C VAL A 220 24.83 -4.69 12.03
N TRP A 221 24.02 -4.56 10.98
CA TRP A 221 23.83 -5.60 9.99
C TRP A 221 24.88 -5.48 8.89
N LEU A 222 25.78 -6.45 8.80
CA LEU A 222 26.84 -6.55 7.81
C LEU A 222 26.37 -7.37 6.60
N TYR A 223 26.65 -6.86 5.40
CA TYR A 223 26.34 -7.55 4.14
C TYR A 223 27.45 -7.41 3.10
N GLY A 224 27.63 -8.47 2.29
CA GLY A 224 28.73 -8.58 1.34
C GLY A 224 28.55 -7.81 0.02
N LEU A 225 27.30 -7.57 -0.43
CA LEU A 225 27.01 -6.89 -1.70
C LEU A 225 27.19 -5.37 -1.62
N GLY A 226 27.30 -4.68 -2.77
CA GLY A 226 27.51 -3.23 -2.86
C GLY A 226 28.85 -2.82 -3.49
N GLY A 227 28.89 -1.64 -4.11
CA GLY A 227 30.03 -1.16 -4.89
C GLY A 227 31.30 -0.92 -4.08
N SER A 228 32.45 -1.19 -4.69
CA SER A 228 33.77 -0.82 -4.16
C SER A 228 34.15 0.57 -4.67
N SER A 229 34.22 1.56 -3.78
CA SER A 229 34.71 2.89 -4.12
C SER A 229 36.22 2.95 -3.95
N HIS A 230 36.90 3.62 -4.88
CA HIS A 230 38.32 3.97 -4.72
C HIS A 230 38.54 5.22 -3.86
N ARG A 231 37.47 5.97 -3.52
CA ARG A 231 37.55 7.27 -2.83
C ARG A 231 37.24 7.20 -1.33
N TYR A 232 36.56 6.16 -0.87
CA TYR A 232 36.12 6.00 0.51
C TYR A 232 35.88 4.52 0.81
N TYR A 233 35.82 4.16 2.10
CA TYR A 233 35.54 2.80 2.52
C TYR A 233 34.19 2.32 1.96
N PRO A 234 34.14 1.11 1.34
CA PRO A 234 32.89 0.53 0.88
C PRO A 234 31.88 0.45 2.02
N ARG A 235 30.66 0.91 1.76
CA ARG A 235 29.55 0.80 2.70
C ARG A 235 29.03 -0.63 2.66
N LYS A 236 29.14 -1.33 3.79
CA LYS A 236 28.88 -2.76 3.94
C LYS A 236 28.05 -3.08 5.18
N HIS A 237 27.38 -2.07 5.72
CA HIS A 237 26.47 -2.25 6.83
C HIS A 237 25.35 -1.23 6.80
N ASP A 238 24.24 -1.64 7.42
CA ASP A 238 23.15 -0.80 7.87
C ASP A 238 22.98 -0.97 9.38
N THR A 239 22.27 -0.03 10.01
CA THR A 239 22.04 0.01 11.46
C THR A 239 20.58 -0.32 11.75
N ILE A 240 20.34 -1.15 12.77
CA ILE A 240 19.01 -1.49 13.27
C ILE A 240 18.93 -1.06 14.74
N PHE A 241 18.06 -0.10 15.03
CA PHE A 241 17.81 0.34 16.40
C PHE A 241 16.77 -0.54 17.06
N TRP A 242 17.04 -0.99 18.29
CA TRP A 242 16.12 -1.80 19.08
C TRP A 242 15.71 -1.06 20.36
N TYR A 243 14.42 -0.75 20.46
CA TYR A 243 13.82 -0.02 21.59
C TYR A 243 12.70 -0.83 22.24
N SER A 244 12.49 -0.60 23.53
CA SER A 244 11.36 -1.14 24.30
C SER A 244 10.38 -0.01 24.64
N LYS A 245 9.07 -0.30 24.69
CA LYS A 245 8.09 0.69 25.16
C LYS A 245 8.28 1.00 26.66
N THR A 246 8.51 -0.04 27.46
CA THR A 246 8.73 0.08 28.91
C THR A 246 9.96 -0.71 29.35
N GLU A 247 10.20 -0.82 30.66
CA GLU A 247 11.24 -1.70 31.22
C GLU A 247 10.96 -3.19 30.98
N ASN A 248 9.70 -3.54 30.75
CA ASN A 248 9.30 -4.90 30.49
C ASN A 248 9.39 -5.17 28.99
N TYR A 249 10.06 -6.24 28.60
CA TYR A 249 10.10 -6.71 27.22
C TYR A 249 10.43 -8.20 27.16
N PHE A 250 9.97 -8.86 26.10
CA PHE A 250 10.38 -10.23 25.80
C PHE A 250 11.72 -10.24 25.04
N PHE A 251 12.64 -11.09 25.48
CA PHE A 251 13.87 -11.36 24.73
C PHE A 251 14.28 -12.82 24.80
N ASN A 252 14.28 -13.48 23.64
CA ASN A 252 14.85 -14.80 23.45
C ASN A 252 16.20 -14.66 22.73
N PRO A 253 17.34 -14.82 23.42
CA PRO A 253 18.64 -14.51 22.84
C PRO A 253 18.95 -15.46 21.67
N PRO A 254 19.19 -14.93 20.45
CA PRO A 254 19.54 -15.78 19.32
C PRO A 254 20.89 -16.44 19.57
N MET A 255 20.95 -17.75 19.34
CA MET A 255 22.14 -18.56 19.55
C MET A 255 22.85 -18.81 18.21
N ILE A 256 24.17 -18.66 18.18
CA ILE A 256 25.01 -18.90 17.00
C ILE A 256 26.21 -19.77 17.38
N PRO A 257 26.78 -20.54 16.44
CA PRO A 257 27.99 -21.32 16.69
C PRO A 257 29.14 -20.44 17.19
N ALA A 258 29.80 -20.87 18.25
CA ALA A 258 30.94 -20.14 18.78
C ALA A 258 32.16 -20.26 17.85
N THR A 259 32.74 -19.12 17.49
CA THR A 259 33.94 -19.04 16.65
C THR A 259 35.25 -19.23 17.43
N SER A 260 35.23 -19.11 18.76
CA SER A 260 36.42 -19.28 19.59
C SER A 260 36.83 -20.75 19.71
N GLN A 261 38.13 -21.04 19.63
CA GLN A 261 38.65 -22.40 19.83
C GLN A 261 38.25 -23.00 21.20
N ARG A 262 38.13 -22.15 22.24
CA ARG A 262 37.73 -22.56 23.60
C ARG A 262 36.31 -23.13 23.68
N MET A 263 35.41 -22.69 22.81
CA MET A 263 33.99 -23.09 22.79
C MET A 263 33.63 -23.87 21.52
N LYS A 264 34.60 -24.58 20.94
CA LYS A 264 34.40 -25.31 19.68
C LYS A 264 33.27 -26.33 19.84
N GLY A 265 32.26 -26.24 18.97
CA GLY A 265 31.09 -27.12 18.99
C GLY A 265 30.00 -26.71 19.98
N MET A 266 30.13 -25.56 20.64
CA MET A 266 29.09 -24.96 21.47
C MET A 266 28.48 -23.73 20.78
N ASP A 267 27.24 -23.41 21.13
CA ASP A 267 26.60 -22.16 20.74
C ASP A 267 26.85 -21.06 21.77
N LYS A 268 26.87 -19.81 21.30
CA LYS A 268 26.93 -18.59 22.10
C LYS A 268 25.80 -17.65 21.68
N LYS A 269 25.48 -16.67 22.53
CA LYS A 269 24.57 -15.58 22.13
C LYS A 269 25.14 -14.83 20.93
N ALA A 270 24.28 -14.48 19.98
CA ALA A 270 24.64 -13.62 18.87
C ALA A 270 25.08 -12.25 19.41
N PRO A 271 26.16 -11.67 18.87
CA PRO A 271 26.52 -10.30 19.19
C PRO A 271 25.56 -9.31 18.51
N ASP A 272 25.79 -8.03 18.79
CA ASP A 272 25.13 -6.88 18.18
C ASP A 272 25.55 -6.62 16.72
N PHE A 273 26.57 -7.29 16.21
CA PHE A 273 26.90 -7.30 14.79
C PHE A 273 26.40 -8.59 14.11
N TRP A 274 25.56 -8.43 13.09
CA TRP A 274 24.95 -9.56 12.37
C TRP A 274 25.55 -9.68 10.98
N ASP A 275 26.34 -10.72 10.76
CA ASP A 275 26.81 -11.09 9.43
C ASP A 275 25.77 -11.99 8.75
N ILE A 276 24.88 -11.36 7.98
CA ILE A 276 23.81 -12.02 7.24
C ILE A 276 23.88 -11.52 5.79
N PRO A 277 24.16 -12.39 4.81
CA PRO A 277 24.23 -11.98 3.41
C PRO A 277 22.94 -11.34 2.91
N SER A 278 23.07 -10.32 2.06
CA SER A 278 21.93 -9.79 1.31
C SER A 278 21.47 -10.78 0.24
N ILE A 279 20.22 -10.61 -0.21
CA ILE A 279 19.57 -11.52 -1.16
C ILE A 279 20.29 -11.46 -2.52
N ASN A 280 20.78 -12.60 -2.99
CA ASN A 280 21.34 -12.73 -4.33
C ASN A 280 20.23 -12.97 -5.38
N ASN A 281 20.56 -12.84 -6.66
CA ASN A 281 19.61 -13.00 -7.77
C ASN A 281 19.04 -14.43 -7.93
N MET A 282 19.74 -15.44 -7.42
CA MET A 282 19.35 -16.85 -7.48
C MET A 282 18.63 -17.35 -6.22
N ALA A 283 18.41 -16.49 -5.23
CA ALA A 283 17.79 -16.87 -3.96
C ALA A 283 16.33 -17.27 -4.18
N THR A 284 15.91 -18.39 -3.57
CA THR A 284 14.54 -18.90 -3.66
C THR A 284 13.52 -17.98 -2.99
N GLU A 285 13.92 -17.26 -1.95
CA GLU A 285 13.08 -16.28 -1.25
C GLU A 285 12.83 -14.99 -2.06
N ARG A 286 13.55 -14.78 -3.16
CA ARG A 286 13.54 -13.53 -3.91
C ARG A 286 12.22 -13.33 -4.66
N THR A 287 11.58 -12.19 -4.40
CA THR A 287 10.31 -11.73 -5.01
C THR A 287 10.51 -10.77 -6.18
N ASP A 288 11.76 -10.39 -6.45
CA ASP A 288 12.16 -9.34 -7.39
C ASP A 288 11.70 -7.91 -7.00
N TYR A 289 11.14 -7.75 -5.80
CA TYR A 289 10.93 -6.44 -5.17
C TYR A 289 12.29 -5.79 -4.81
N PRO A 290 12.58 -4.54 -5.24
CA PRO A 290 13.94 -3.97 -5.19
C PRO A 290 14.58 -3.88 -3.79
N THR A 291 13.79 -3.61 -2.76
CA THR A 291 14.28 -3.37 -1.39
C THR A 291 14.03 -4.53 -0.43
N GLN A 292 13.76 -5.74 -0.96
CA GLN A 292 13.49 -6.92 -0.15
C GLN A 292 14.62 -7.23 0.85
N LYS A 293 14.26 -7.42 2.12
CA LYS A 293 15.18 -7.86 3.17
C LYS A 293 15.24 -9.40 3.26
N PRO A 294 16.42 -10.00 3.58
CA PRO A 294 16.57 -11.45 3.70
C PRO A 294 15.70 -12.05 4.82
N GLU A 295 15.16 -13.24 4.59
CA GLU A 295 14.38 -13.96 5.59
C GLU A 295 15.20 -14.25 6.85
N ALA A 296 16.48 -14.63 6.71
CA ALA A 296 17.35 -14.92 7.85
C ALA A 296 17.53 -13.71 8.80
N LEU A 297 17.48 -12.48 8.27
CA LEU A 297 17.59 -11.26 9.07
C LEU A 297 16.34 -11.07 9.93
N LEU A 298 15.16 -11.11 9.30
CA LEU A 298 13.90 -10.87 10.01
C LEU A 298 13.47 -12.04 10.87
N GLN A 299 13.88 -13.27 10.53
CA GLN A 299 13.66 -14.44 11.38
C GLN A 299 14.34 -14.23 12.73
N ARG A 300 15.60 -13.76 12.74
CA ARG A 300 16.32 -13.44 13.97
C ARG A 300 15.60 -12.39 14.80
N VAL A 301 15.10 -11.33 14.17
CA VAL A 301 14.32 -10.27 14.84
C VAL A 301 13.07 -10.87 15.49
N ILE A 302 12.23 -11.55 14.70
CA ILE A 302 10.94 -12.09 15.14
C ILE A 302 11.10 -13.12 16.26
N GLU A 303 12.02 -14.08 16.12
CA GLU A 303 12.26 -15.11 17.13
C GLU A 303 12.84 -14.54 18.43
N SER A 304 13.59 -13.43 18.35
CA SER A 304 14.19 -12.80 19.52
C SER A 304 13.23 -11.93 20.33
N ALA A 305 12.21 -11.37 19.67
CA ALA A 305 11.34 -10.35 20.26
C ALA A 305 9.84 -10.72 20.26
N SER A 306 9.49 -11.96 19.87
CA SER A 306 8.10 -12.45 19.92
C SER A 306 8.02 -13.98 20.10
N GLN A 307 6.88 -14.43 20.62
CA GLN A 307 6.51 -15.84 20.76
C GLN A 307 5.45 -16.24 19.71
N PRO A 308 5.32 -17.55 19.41
CA PRO A 308 4.18 -18.03 18.61
C PRO A 308 2.85 -17.53 19.19
N GLY A 309 1.96 -17.02 18.33
CA GLY A 309 0.68 -16.45 18.72
C GLY A 309 0.69 -14.95 19.06
N ASP A 310 1.86 -14.34 19.24
CA ASP A 310 2.01 -12.90 19.42
C ASP A 310 1.65 -12.14 18.14
N LEU A 311 1.26 -10.87 18.29
CA LEU A 311 0.95 -9.98 17.19
C LEU A 311 2.19 -9.15 16.80
N VAL A 312 2.62 -9.31 15.54
CA VAL A 312 3.75 -8.62 14.92
C VAL A 312 3.23 -7.62 13.89
N ALA A 313 3.84 -6.45 13.77
CA ALA A 313 3.45 -5.46 12.77
C ALA A 313 4.61 -4.93 11.93
N ASP A 314 4.30 -4.60 10.69
CA ASP A 314 5.19 -3.92 9.75
C ASP A 314 4.41 -2.87 8.95
N PHE A 315 4.65 -1.60 9.27
CA PHE A 315 3.95 -0.46 8.65
C PHE A 315 4.63 0.07 7.38
N PHE A 316 5.65 -0.65 6.89
CA PHE A 316 6.38 -0.40 5.64
C PHE A 316 6.69 -1.74 4.95
N CYS A 317 5.67 -2.59 4.79
CA CYS A 317 5.92 -4.01 4.58
C CYS A 317 6.57 -4.34 3.23
N GLY A 318 6.40 -3.51 2.19
CA GLY A 318 7.03 -3.69 0.88
C GLY A 318 6.79 -5.09 0.29
N SER A 319 7.86 -5.86 0.18
CA SER A 319 7.84 -7.28 -0.26
C SER A 319 7.22 -8.28 0.72
N GLY A 320 6.83 -7.83 1.91
CA GLY A 320 6.14 -8.63 2.93
C GLY A 320 7.02 -9.62 3.69
N THR A 321 8.35 -9.47 3.72
CA THR A 321 9.24 -10.44 4.40
C THR A 321 8.89 -10.62 5.88
N THR A 322 8.58 -9.54 6.61
CA THR A 322 8.19 -9.59 8.02
C THR A 322 6.93 -10.44 8.21
N LEU A 323 5.89 -10.18 7.40
CA LEU A 323 4.60 -10.86 7.47
C LEU A 323 4.70 -12.32 7.06
N ALA A 324 5.46 -12.59 6.00
CA ALA A 324 5.74 -13.95 5.52
C ALA A 324 6.38 -14.82 6.60
N LEU A 325 7.36 -14.27 7.32
CA LEU A 325 7.99 -14.99 8.43
C LEU A 325 7.10 -15.06 9.66
N ALA A 326 6.36 -14.01 9.98
CA ALA A 326 5.38 -14.06 11.05
C ALA A 326 4.38 -15.20 10.83
N GLU A 327 3.85 -15.36 9.62
CA GLU A 327 2.97 -16.47 9.24
C GLU A 327 3.67 -17.83 9.38
N LYS A 328 4.85 -18.02 8.75
CA LYS A 328 5.64 -19.27 8.82
C LYS A 328 5.97 -19.68 10.26
N LEU A 329 6.20 -18.70 11.14
CA LEU A 329 6.56 -18.89 12.53
C LEU A 329 5.33 -18.95 13.46
N GLY A 330 4.10 -18.89 12.94
CA GLY A 330 2.87 -19.02 13.72
C GLY A 330 2.51 -17.79 14.56
N ARG A 331 2.96 -16.60 14.17
CA ARG A 331 2.58 -15.30 14.75
C ARG A 331 1.37 -14.73 14.00
N LYS A 332 0.60 -13.88 14.70
CA LYS A 332 -0.41 -13.03 14.07
C LYS A 332 0.30 -11.81 13.47
N TRP A 333 -0.29 -11.18 12.46
CA TRP A 333 0.32 -9.98 11.89
C TRP A 333 -0.63 -8.91 11.37
N VAL A 334 -0.12 -7.67 11.36
CA VAL A 334 -0.66 -6.49 10.64
C VAL A 334 0.44 -5.95 9.72
N GLY A 335 0.14 -5.82 8.43
CA GLY A 335 1.05 -5.21 7.46
C GLY A 335 0.40 -4.02 6.78
N THR A 336 1.16 -2.97 6.49
CA THR A 336 0.65 -1.84 5.71
C THR A 336 1.65 -1.36 4.68
N ASP A 337 1.16 -0.95 3.51
CA ASP A 337 1.96 -0.28 2.49
C ASP A 337 1.11 0.68 1.65
N LEU A 338 1.74 1.75 1.16
CA LEU A 338 1.11 2.70 0.26
C LEU A 338 0.98 2.13 -1.16
N GLY A 339 1.96 1.34 -1.59
CA GLY A 339 2.07 0.89 -2.98
C GLY A 339 1.21 -0.34 -3.26
N ARG A 340 0.30 -0.26 -4.25
CA ARG A 340 -0.53 -1.41 -4.67
C ARG A 340 0.30 -2.61 -5.10
N PHE A 341 1.45 -2.36 -5.72
CA PHE A 341 2.38 -3.43 -6.12
C PHE A 341 3.01 -4.13 -4.90
N ALA A 342 3.30 -3.40 -3.82
CA ALA A 342 3.79 -3.97 -2.57
C ALA A 342 2.71 -4.85 -1.92
N ILE A 343 1.47 -4.36 -1.84
CA ILE A 343 0.31 -5.12 -1.38
C ILE A 343 0.10 -6.36 -2.25
N HIS A 344 0.22 -6.25 -3.57
CA HIS A 344 0.08 -7.37 -4.49
C HIS A 344 1.19 -8.42 -4.33
N THR A 345 2.45 -7.98 -4.26
CA THR A 345 3.62 -8.83 -4.04
C THR A 345 3.48 -9.61 -2.72
N THR A 346 3.12 -8.90 -1.66
CA THR A 346 2.88 -9.46 -0.32
C THR A 346 1.72 -10.45 -0.34
N ARG A 347 0.59 -10.12 -0.99
CA ARG A 347 -0.57 -11.02 -1.17
C ARG A 347 -0.13 -12.36 -1.78
N LYS A 348 0.54 -12.34 -2.94
CA LYS A 348 0.99 -13.57 -3.62
C LYS A 348 1.94 -14.39 -2.76
N ARG A 349 2.84 -13.71 -2.04
CA ARG A 349 3.79 -14.35 -1.13
C ARG A 349 3.07 -15.08 0.02
N LEU A 350 2.10 -14.43 0.66
CA LEU A 350 1.33 -15.01 1.77
C LEU A 350 0.45 -16.18 1.32
N ILE A 351 -0.25 -16.05 0.18
CA ILE A 351 -1.02 -17.15 -0.40
C ILE A 351 -0.11 -18.36 -0.70
N SER A 352 1.09 -18.12 -1.22
CA SER A 352 2.03 -19.21 -1.52
C SER A 352 2.44 -19.96 -0.25
N ILE A 353 2.63 -19.24 0.86
CA ILE A 353 2.93 -19.84 2.18
C ILE A 353 1.74 -20.65 2.70
N GLN A 354 0.52 -20.12 2.58
CA GLN A 354 -0.70 -20.85 2.96
C GLN A 354 -0.88 -22.13 2.14
N ARG A 355 -0.60 -22.07 0.82
CA ARG A 355 -0.60 -23.23 -0.08
C ARG A 355 0.37 -24.32 0.36
N GLU A 356 1.58 -23.92 0.74
CA GLU A 356 2.60 -24.84 1.24
C GLU A 356 2.18 -25.44 2.60
N ALA A 357 1.70 -24.61 3.53
CA ALA A 357 1.19 -25.06 4.82
C ALA A 357 0.03 -26.06 4.65
N SER A 358 -0.93 -25.75 3.78
CA SER A 358 -2.07 -26.61 3.44
C SER A 358 -1.63 -27.96 2.87
N LYS A 359 -0.68 -27.98 1.92
CA LYS A 359 -0.10 -29.22 1.39
C LYS A 359 0.59 -30.07 2.45
N LEU A 360 1.17 -29.42 3.47
CA LEU A 360 1.84 -30.08 4.60
C LEU A 360 0.88 -30.43 5.76
N GLY A 361 -0.41 -30.09 5.66
CA GLY A 361 -1.37 -30.27 6.74
C GLY A 361 -1.10 -29.38 7.96
N GLN A 362 -0.35 -28.29 7.79
CA GLN A 362 -0.06 -27.32 8.83
C GLN A 362 -1.17 -26.29 8.95
N PRO A 363 -1.48 -25.82 10.17
CA PRO A 363 -2.45 -24.74 10.34
C PRO A 363 -1.90 -23.44 9.74
N PHE A 364 -2.77 -22.71 9.05
CA PHE A 364 -2.53 -21.36 8.58
C PHE A 364 -3.71 -20.47 8.98
N ARG A 365 -3.51 -19.14 8.99
CA ARG A 365 -4.58 -18.19 9.33
C ARG A 365 -5.12 -17.55 8.05
N ALA A 366 -6.42 -17.30 8.03
CA ALA A 366 -7.02 -16.42 7.04
C ALA A 366 -6.45 -15.00 7.20
N PHE A 367 -6.40 -14.26 6.09
CA PHE A 367 -6.07 -12.84 6.14
C PHE A 367 -7.03 -12.03 5.26
N GLU A 368 -7.25 -10.79 5.67
CA GLU A 368 -8.08 -9.83 4.95
C GLU A 368 -7.20 -8.72 4.38
N ILE A 369 -7.62 -8.23 3.22
CA ILE A 369 -7.04 -7.05 2.59
C ILE A 369 -8.00 -5.91 2.83
N LEU A 370 -7.50 -4.91 3.54
CA LEU A 370 -8.27 -3.75 3.93
C LEU A 370 -7.83 -2.54 3.11
N ASN A 371 -8.79 -1.69 2.76
CA ASN A 371 -8.54 -0.32 2.35
C ASN A 371 -8.92 0.58 3.52
N LEU A 372 -8.22 1.69 3.70
CA LEU A 372 -8.75 2.75 4.53
C LEU A 372 -9.82 3.50 3.74
N GLY A 373 -11.09 3.18 4.03
CA GLY A 373 -12.24 3.71 3.31
C GLY A 373 -12.38 5.21 3.47
N GLY A 374 -12.52 5.93 2.36
CA GLY A 374 -12.69 7.40 2.40
C GLY A 374 -11.44 8.17 2.78
N TYR A 375 -10.24 7.58 2.59
CA TYR A 375 -8.89 8.18 2.70
C TYR A 375 -8.78 9.64 2.21
N GLU A 376 -9.62 9.96 1.23
CA GLU A 376 -9.43 11.01 0.26
C GLU A 376 -9.92 12.39 0.67
N ARG A 377 -10.56 12.50 1.85
CA ARG A 377 -11.17 13.76 2.31
C ARG A 377 -10.37 14.50 3.38
N ALA A 378 -9.34 13.89 3.98
CA ALA A 378 -8.70 14.46 5.18
C ALA A 378 -7.28 15.01 4.97
N HIS A 379 -6.49 14.53 4.00
CA HIS A 379 -5.14 15.03 3.78
C HIS A 379 -4.98 15.70 2.43
N GLN A 380 -5.37 16.97 2.43
CA GLN A 380 -5.08 17.93 1.39
C GLN A 380 -3.55 18.09 1.25
N VAL A 381 -3.02 17.55 0.16
CA VAL A 381 -1.59 17.54 -0.18
C VAL A 381 -1.00 18.96 -0.25
N GLY A 382 0.16 19.14 0.40
CA GLY A 382 0.95 20.37 0.37
C GLY A 382 0.39 21.55 1.16
N ILE A 383 -0.49 21.28 2.12
CA ILE A 383 -0.95 22.29 3.07
C ILE A 383 0.08 22.45 4.19
N ASP A 384 0.36 23.70 4.55
CA ASP A 384 1.25 23.97 5.66
C ASP A 384 0.58 23.54 6.98
N PRO A 385 1.11 22.53 7.69
CA PRO A 385 0.51 22.02 8.92
C PRO A 385 0.60 23.02 10.09
N SER A 386 1.36 24.11 9.94
CA SER A 386 1.43 25.19 10.92
C SER A 386 0.28 26.20 10.80
N LEU A 387 -0.53 26.12 9.74
CA LEU A 387 -1.70 26.97 9.54
C LEU A 387 -2.88 26.48 10.39
N ASP A 388 -3.70 27.43 10.84
CA ASP A 388 -4.99 27.12 11.45
C ASP A 388 -5.93 26.40 10.46
N GLU A 389 -6.98 25.77 10.99
CA GLU A 389 -7.91 24.94 10.20
C GLU A 389 -8.58 25.71 9.05
N GLU A 390 -8.90 27.00 9.26
CA GLU A 390 -9.56 27.83 8.26
C GLU A 390 -8.63 28.13 7.07
N ASN A 391 -7.38 28.53 7.34
CA ASN A 391 -6.39 28.81 6.30
C ASN A 391 -5.96 27.55 5.56
N ARG A 392 -5.91 26.39 6.24
CA ARG A 392 -5.69 25.10 5.59
C ARG A 392 -6.80 24.81 4.58
N ASN A 393 -8.06 24.88 5.00
CA ASN A 393 -9.20 24.63 4.12
C ASN A 393 -9.23 25.56 2.89
N LEU A 394 -8.87 26.84 3.07
CA LEU A 394 -8.77 27.78 1.96
C LEU A 394 -7.66 27.41 0.97
N GLN A 395 -6.47 27.08 1.46
CA GLN A 395 -5.34 26.68 0.62
C GLN A 395 -5.66 25.40 -0.17
N ALA A 396 -6.40 24.47 0.45
CA ALA A 396 -6.88 23.26 -0.20
C ALA A 396 -7.83 23.54 -1.35
N ALA A 397 -8.80 24.42 -1.13
CA ALA A 397 -9.82 24.76 -2.11
C ALA A 397 -9.17 25.37 -3.36
N ILE A 398 -8.21 26.29 -3.16
CA ILE A 398 -7.45 26.92 -4.25
C ILE A 398 -6.70 25.86 -5.06
N LYS A 399 -5.93 24.98 -4.39
CA LYS A 399 -5.17 23.93 -5.08
C LYS A 399 -6.06 22.93 -5.82
N ARG A 400 -7.22 22.58 -5.24
CA ARG A 400 -8.19 21.70 -5.88
C ARG A 400 -8.77 22.35 -7.13
N GLU A 401 -9.04 23.64 -7.09
CA GLU A 401 -9.55 24.38 -8.24
C GLU A 401 -8.51 24.48 -9.37
N GLU A 402 -7.27 24.85 -9.04
CA GLU A 402 -6.15 24.88 -10.00
C GLU A 402 -5.93 23.52 -10.66
N PHE A 403 -6.06 22.44 -9.88
CA PHE A 403 -5.95 21.08 -10.38
C PHE A 403 -7.07 20.72 -11.35
N VAL A 404 -8.33 21.00 -11.00
CA VAL A 404 -9.48 20.74 -11.89
C VAL A 404 -9.33 21.47 -13.21
N ASP A 405 -8.92 22.74 -13.17
CA ASP A 405 -8.70 23.56 -14.37
C ASP A 405 -7.60 22.98 -15.27
N LEU A 406 -6.51 22.49 -14.68
CA LEU A 406 -5.42 21.82 -15.39
C LEU A 406 -5.92 20.57 -16.13
N ILE A 407 -6.69 19.71 -15.44
CA ILE A 407 -7.20 18.46 -16.03
C ILE A 407 -8.21 18.75 -17.14
N LEU A 408 -9.14 19.68 -16.94
CA LEU A 408 -10.10 20.08 -17.98
C LEU A 408 -9.38 20.63 -19.21
N SER A 409 -8.36 21.48 -19.02
CA SER A 409 -7.54 22.00 -20.10
C SER A 409 -6.82 20.89 -20.86
N ALA A 410 -6.21 19.93 -20.16
CA ALA A 410 -5.52 18.80 -20.77
C ALA A 410 -6.48 17.85 -21.50
N TYR A 411 -7.70 17.70 -20.98
CA TYR A 411 -8.74 16.87 -21.57
C TYR A 411 -9.47 17.54 -22.75
N GLY A 412 -9.31 18.86 -22.91
CA GLY A 412 -10.04 19.65 -23.92
C GLY A 412 -11.52 19.80 -23.58
N ALA A 413 -11.83 19.99 -22.29
CA ALA A 413 -13.18 20.20 -21.78
C ALA A 413 -13.37 21.62 -21.25
N GLN A 414 -14.62 22.02 -21.10
CA GLN A 414 -14.99 23.32 -20.54
C GLN A 414 -15.44 23.15 -19.08
N LYS A 415 -14.96 24.03 -18.20
CA LYS A 415 -15.40 24.09 -16.80
C LYS A 415 -16.89 24.39 -16.73
N SER A 416 -17.57 23.74 -15.79
CA SER A 416 -18.99 23.95 -15.55
C SER A 416 -19.27 23.77 -14.07
N ASP A 417 -19.54 24.88 -13.38
CA ASP A 417 -19.82 24.88 -11.94
C ASP A 417 -21.34 24.75 -11.64
N GLN A 418 -22.15 24.55 -12.68
CA GLN A 418 -23.61 24.62 -12.57
C GLN A 418 -24.27 23.33 -12.07
N LEU A 419 -23.54 22.20 -12.06
CA LEU A 419 -24.11 20.88 -11.79
C LEU A 419 -23.12 19.99 -11.02
N ALA A 420 -23.14 20.05 -9.69
CA ALA A 420 -22.41 19.09 -8.86
C ALA A 420 -22.98 17.67 -9.08
N PRO A 421 -22.14 16.61 -9.18
CA PRO A 421 -20.71 16.55 -8.87
C PRO A 421 -19.77 16.81 -10.07
N PHE A 422 -20.27 17.28 -11.21
CA PHE A 422 -19.46 17.44 -12.42
C PHE A 422 -18.56 18.67 -12.35
N SER A 423 -17.33 18.50 -12.82
CA SER A 423 -16.32 19.57 -12.92
C SER A 423 -16.38 20.29 -14.27
N GLY A 424 -16.94 19.65 -15.30
CA GLY A 424 -16.99 20.22 -16.64
C GLY A 424 -17.84 19.43 -17.62
N SER A 425 -17.79 19.84 -18.89
CA SER A 425 -18.45 19.14 -19.99
C SER A 425 -17.63 19.19 -21.28
N LYS A 426 -17.84 18.19 -22.14
CA LYS A 426 -17.22 18.10 -23.48
C LYS A 426 -18.20 17.50 -24.47
N GLY A 427 -18.67 18.31 -25.42
CA GLY A 427 -19.57 17.86 -26.49
C GLY A 427 -20.86 17.20 -26.00
N GLY A 428 -21.42 17.66 -24.88
CA GLY A 428 -22.63 17.10 -24.24
C GLY A 428 -22.37 15.89 -23.34
N THR A 429 -21.12 15.52 -23.11
CA THR A 429 -20.72 14.56 -22.07
C THR A 429 -20.37 15.33 -20.80
N ALA A 430 -20.94 14.94 -19.66
CA ALA A 430 -20.58 15.51 -18.36
C ALA A 430 -19.32 14.84 -17.82
N ILE A 431 -18.48 15.60 -17.12
CA ILE A 431 -17.15 15.15 -16.70
C ILE A 431 -17.05 15.23 -15.18
N LEU A 432 -16.79 14.08 -14.56
CA LEU A 432 -16.40 13.98 -13.16
C LEU A 432 -14.87 13.85 -13.10
N ILE A 433 -14.19 14.72 -12.35
CA ILE A 433 -12.75 14.63 -12.10
C ILE A 433 -12.52 14.19 -10.66
N GLY A 434 -11.83 13.07 -10.48
CA GLY A 434 -11.34 12.56 -9.19
C GLY A 434 -10.28 13.45 -8.57
N GLY A 435 -9.95 13.23 -7.30
CA GLY A 435 -8.85 13.94 -6.65
C GLY A 435 -7.48 13.58 -7.25
N ILE A 436 -6.47 14.40 -6.96
CA ILE A 436 -5.07 14.11 -7.32
C ILE A 436 -4.44 13.08 -6.37
N ASP A 437 -4.94 13.06 -5.15
CA ASP A 437 -4.51 12.33 -3.96
C ASP A 437 -5.47 11.19 -3.61
N SER A 438 -6.34 10.84 -4.57
CA SER A 438 -7.62 10.21 -4.30
C SER A 438 -8.08 9.41 -5.52
N ALA A 439 -8.41 8.14 -5.30
CA ALA A 439 -9.08 7.31 -6.29
C ALA A 439 -10.53 7.77 -6.49
N VAL A 440 -11.09 7.65 -7.69
CA VAL A 440 -12.53 7.89 -7.81
C VAL A 440 -13.27 6.76 -7.11
N THR A 441 -14.18 7.10 -6.20
CA THR A 441 -14.99 6.13 -5.43
C THR A 441 -16.27 5.72 -6.14
N GLN A 442 -16.80 4.54 -5.81
CA GLN A 442 -18.10 4.09 -6.34
C GLN A 442 -19.22 5.08 -5.97
N ASP A 443 -19.19 5.65 -4.76
CA ASP A 443 -20.20 6.62 -4.30
C ASP A 443 -20.20 7.90 -5.14
N GLN A 444 -19.01 8.42 -5.51
CA GLN A 444 -18.89 9.57 -6.40
C GLN A 444 -19.44 9.27 -7.79
N VAL A 445 -19.14 8.08 -8.32
CA VAL A 445 -19.65 7.64 -9.62
C VAL A 445 -21.17 7.45 -9.56
N GLN A 446 -21.70 6.85 -8.50
CA GLN A 446 -23.14 6.66 -8.32
C GLN A 446 -23.86 7.99 -8.21
N GLN A 447 -23.34 8.93 -7.42
CA GLN A 447 -23.87 10.29 -7.32
C GLN A 447 -23.86 10.99 -8.69
N ALA A 448 -22.82 10.79 -9.50
CA ALA A 448 -22.75 11.32 -10.85
C ALA A 448 -23.78 10.67 -11.79
N ILE A 449 -23.98 9.35 -11.72
CA ILE A 449 -25.02 8.64 -12.48
C ILE A 449 -26.40 9.18 -12.11
N ASP A 450 -26.73 9.22 -10.83
CA ASP A 450 -28.02 9.68 -10.32
C ASP A 450 -28.30 11.14 -10.74
N THR A 451 -27.29 12.00 -10.60
CA THR A 451 -27.38 13.40 -11.04
C THR A 451 -27.59 13.49 -12.54
N ALA A 452 -26.80 12.79 -13.35
CA ALA A 452 -26.92 12.80 -14.81
C ALA A 452 -28.30 12.36 -15.27
N LEU A 453 -28.82 11.26 -14.71
CA LEU A 453 -30.16 10.77 -15.01
C LEU A 453 -31.25 11.79 -14.63
N SER A 454 -31.10 12.47 -13.49
CA SER A 454 -32.08 13.47 -13.02
C SER A 454 -32.20 14.70 -13.94
N VAL A 455 -31.12 15.05 -14.65
CA VAL A 455 -31.08 16.19 -15.56
C VAL A 455 -31.05 15.80 -17.04
N GLY A 456 -31.22 14.51 -17.37
CA GLY A 456 -31.30 14.02 -18.75
C GLY A 456 -29.97 13.96 -19.50
N ILE A 457 -28.84 13.90 -18.80
CA ILE A 457 -27.51 13.67 -19.39
C ILE A 457 -27.35 12.16 -19.65
N SER A 458 -27.07 11.80 -20.91
CA SER A 458 -26.95 10.40 -21.34
C SER A 458 -25.51 9.90 -21.41
N ARG A 459 -24.51 10.76 -21.17
CA ARG A 459 -23.09 10.41 -21.24
C ARG A 459 -22.29 11.07 -20.12
N VAL A 460 -21.51 10.26 -19.40
CA VAL A 460 -20.61 10.69 -18.34
C VAL A 460 -19.22 10.12 -18.57
N ASP A 461 -18.21 10.98 -18.52
CA ASP A 461 -16.82 10.57 -18.42
C ASP A 461 -16.33 10.78 -16.98
N VAL A 462 -15.73 9.74 -16.41
CA VAL A 462 -15.09 9.80 -15.10
C VAL A 462 -13.59 9.75 -15.30
N LEU A 463 -12.90 10.81 -14.90
CA LEU A 463 -11.45 10.96 -15.02
C LEU A 463 -10.82 10.81 -13.63
N GLY A 464 -9.87 9.91 -13.46
CA GLY A 464 -9.15 9.72 -12.20
C GLY A 464 -7.72 9.25 -12.42
N PHE A 465 -6.80 9.60 -11.53
CA PHE A 465 -5.48 8.95 -11.50
C PHE A 465 -5.58 7.51 -11.00
N GLU A 466 -6.52 7.29 -10.08
CA GLU A 466 -6.84 5.98 -9.53
C GLU A 466 -8.36 5.80 -9.47
N PHE A 467 -8.81 4.55 -9.38
CA PHE A 467 -10.22 4.17 -9.24
C PHE A 467 -10.38 3.15 -8.12
N GLU A 468 -11.51 3.24 -7.41
CA GLU A 468 -11.94 2.21 -6.48
C GLU A 468 -12.30 0.91 -7.25
N MET A 469 -12.10 -0.22 -6.58
CA MET A 469 -12.40 -1.54 -7.14
C MET A 469 -13.87 -1.62 -7.60
N GLY A 470 -14.12 -2.25 -8.75
CA GLY A 470 -15.48 -2.54 -9.23
C GLY A 470 -16.21 -1.39 -9.94
N ILE A 471 -15.57 -0.24 -10.18
CA ILE A 471 -16.19 0.83 -10.99
C ILE A 471 -16.32 0.39 -12.46
N SER A 472 -15.23 -0.03 -13.09
CA SER A 472 -15.24 -0.56 -14.46
C SER A 472 -14.97 -2.07 -14.44
N PRO A 473 -15.73 -2.91 -15.17
CA PRO A 473 -16.89 -2.54 -16.02
C PRO A 473 -18.24 -2.56 -15.27
N ALA A 474 -18.31 -2.95 -14.00
CA ALA A 474 -19.60 -3.24 -13.34
C ALA A 474 -20.56 -2.03 -13.25
N MET A 475 -20.06 -0.84 -12.85
CA MET A 475 -20.91 0.36 -12.83
C MET A 475 -21.19 0.89 -14.23
N SER A 476 -20.25 0.71 -15.17
CA SER A 476 -20.48 1.06 -16.58
C SER A 476 -21.61 0.23 -17.20
N ASP A 477 -21.65 -1.08 -16.91
CA ASP A 477 -22.72 -1.97 -17.35
C ASP A 477 -24.06 -1.60 -16.68
N ALA A 478 -24.07 -1.34 -15.37
CA ALA A 478 -25.27 -0.94 -14.63
C ALA A 478 -25.84 0.42 -15.07
N ALA A 479 -24.97 1.39 -15.39
CA ALA A 479 -25.38 2.69 -15.93
C ALA A 479 -25.98 2.54 -17.34
N LYS A 480 -25.42 1.63 -18.15
CA LYS A 480 -25.90 1.34 -19.50
C LYS A 480 -27.29 0.72 -19.50
N GLU A 481 -27.61 -0.14 -18.53
CA GLU A 481 -28.96 -0.67 -18.31
C GLU A 481 -29.99 0.45 -18.03
N GLN A 482 -29.55 1.57 -17.46
CA GLN A 482 -30.37 2.76 -17.17
C GLN A 482 -30.38 3.80 -18.30
N GLY A 483 -29.74 3.51 -19.44
CA GLY A 483 -29.69 4.40 -20.61
C GLY A 483 -28.58 5.46 -20.56
N LEU A 484 -27.62 5.33 -19.64
CA LEU A 484 -26.48 6.23 -19.49
C LEU A 484 -25.18 5.55 -19.93
N THR A 485 -24.39 6.20 -20.78
CA THR A 485 -23.05 5.72 -21.13
C THR A 485 -22.03 6.28 -20.15
N LEU A 486 -21.43 5.40 -19.37
CA LEU A 486 -20.38 5.75 -18.41
C LEU A 486 -19.02 5.26 -18.92
N THR A 487 -18.11 6.20 -19.19
CA THR A 487 -16.73 5.87 -19.56
C THR A 487 -15.78 6.25 -18.44
N VAL A 488 -14.92 5.32 -18.06
CA VAL A 488 -13.93 5.50 -17.00
C VAL A 488 -12.56 5.66 -17.64
N ARG A 489 -11.86 6.76 -17.38
CA ARG A 489 -10.57 7.07 -18.03
C ARG A 489 -9.48 7.48 -17.04
N TYR A 490 -8.29 6.91 -17.21
CA TYR A 490 -7.11 7.29 -16.45
C TYR A 490 -6.59 8.66 -16.87
N ILE A 491 -6.30 9.51 -15.87
CA ILE A 491 -5.57 10.76 -16.04
C ILE A 491 -4.07 10.43 -16.17
N PRO A 492 -3.42 10.78 -17.29
CA PRO A 492 -2.02 10.47 -17.52
C PRO A 492 -1.09 11.47 -16.79
N ASN A 493 0.12 11.06 -16.37
CA ASN A 493 1.04 11.94 -15.63
C ASN A 493 1.49 13.17 -16.44
N GLU A 494 1.43 13.09 -17.77
CA GLU A 494 1.77 14.15 -18.71
C GLU A 494 0.91 15.42 -18.54
N VAL A 495 -0.22 15.34 -17.83
CA VAL A 495 -1.01 16.53 -17.44
C VAL A 495 -0.20 17.54 -16.61
N PHE A 496 0.86 17.12 -15.93
CA PHE A 496 1.71 18.04 -15.17
C PHE A 496 2.81 18.70 -16.02
N ASP A 497 3.02 18.25 -17.27
CA ASP A 497 3.93 18.92 -18.20
C ASP A 497 3.18 19.93 -19.07
N LYS A 498 3.35 21.22 -18.74
CA LYS A 498 2.78 22.35 -19.49
C LYS A 498 3.16 22.30 -20.98
N ARG A 499 4.31 21.75 -21.34
CA ARG A 499 4.74 21.61 -22.74
C ARG A 499 3.95 20.51 -23.47
N ALA A 500 3.67 19.40 -22.79
CA ALA A 500 2.87 18.30 -23.34
C ALA A 500 1.42 18.74 -23.58
N ILE A 501 0.84 19.52 -22.66
CA ILE A 501 -0.50 20.12 -22.85
C ILE A 501 -0.48 21.08 -24.05
N ALA A 502 0.49 22.00 -24.12
CA ALA A 502 0.56 22.99 -25.20
C ALA A 502 0.73 22.34 -26.59
N LYS A 503 1.37 21.18 -26.67
CA LYS A 503 1.51 20.38 -27.90
C LYS A 503 0.35 19.42 -28.15
N ASN A 504 -0.68 19.42 -27.30
CA ASN A 504 -1.82 18.49 -27.35
C ASN A 504 -1.39 17.01 -27.38
N GLN A 505 -0.34 16.68 -26.63
CA GLN A 505 0.24 15.32 -26.57
C GLN A 505 -0.37 14.47 -25.44
N VAL A 506 -1.15 15.09 -24.55
CA VAL A 506 -1.81 14.40 -23.44
C VAL A 506 -3.00 13.60 -23.96
N LYS A 507 -3.04 12.29 -23.67
CA LYS A 507 -4.12 11.40 -24.07
C LYS A 507 -4.62 10.61 -22.87
N PHE A 508 -5.94 10.56 -22.71
CA PHE A 508 -6.62 9.84 -21.64
C PHE A 508 -7.05 8.47 -22.17
N TYR A 509 -6.89 7.43 -21.35
CA TYR A 509 -7.13 6.03 -21.76
C TYR A 509 -8.28 5.42 -20.96
N GLU A 510 -9.05 4.53 -21.56
CA GLU A 510 -10.11 3.80 -20.85
C GLU A 510 -9.51 2.85 -19.81
N ALA A 511 -10.24 2.64 -18.72
CA ALA A 511 -9.87 1.64 -17.72
C ALA A 511 -9.88 0.23 -18.34
N GLY A 512 -9.05 -0.67 -17.79
CA GLY A 512 -8.97 -2.05 -18.28
C GLY A 512 -10.32 -2.78 -18.19
N TYR A 513 -10.44 -3.86 -18.95
CA TYR A 513 -11.62 -4.73 -18.96
C TYR A 513 -11.22 -6.20 -18.80
N VAL A 514 -12.15 -6.99 -18.27
CA VAL A 514 -12.03 -8.45 -18.17
C VAL A 514 -13.30 -9.12 -18.72
N GLU A 515 -13.09 -10.14 -19.55
CA GLU A 515 -14.13 -11.02 -20.07
C GLU A 515 -13.91 -12.45 -19.57
N ALA A 516 -14.99 -13.07 -19.12
CA ALA A 516 -14.99 -14.45 -18.68
C ALA A 516 -16.26 -15.18 -19.11
N LYS A 517 -16.11 -16.47 -19.41
CA LYS A 517 -17.21 -17.38 -19.71
C LYS A 517 -17.60 -18.16 -18.45
N CYS A 518 -18.86 -18.04 -18.06
CA CYS A 518 -19.44 -18.82 -16.96
C CYS A 518 -20.24 -20.01 -17.52
N GLU A 519 -19.69 -21.22 -17.44
CA GLU A 519 -20.36 -22.45 -17.88
C GLU A 519 -21.08 -23.12 -16.70
N VAL A 520 -22.40 -23.14 -16.74
CA VAL A 520 -23.23 -23.83 -15.74
C VAL A 520 -23.71 -25.16 -16.31
N LYS A 521 -23.41 -26.26 -15.62
CA LYS A 521 -23.91 -27.61 -15.91
C LYS A 521 -24.50 -28.19 -14.62
N ASN A 522 -25.82 -28.41 -14.61
CA ASN A 522 -26.57 -28.76 -13.39
C ASN A 522 -26.34 -27.70 -12.29
N LYS A 523 -25.91 -28.14 -11.10
CA LYS A 523 -25.52 -27.29 -9.97
C LYS A 523 -24.04 -26.94 -9.93
N THR A 524 -23.30 -27.17 -11.01
CA THR A 524 -21.85 -26.91 -11.07
C THR A 524 -21.55 -25.77 -12.03
N LEU A 525 -20.71 -24.83 -11.60
CA LEU A 525 -20.19 -23.72 -12.40
C LEU A 525 -18.70 -23.90 -12.63
N GLN A 526 -18.27 -23.55 -13.84
CA GLN A 526 -16.87 -23.39 -14.19
C GLN A 526 -16.69 -22.03 -14.88
N VAL A 527 -15.68 -21.27 -14.46
CA VAL A 527 -15.38 -19.93 -15.00
C VAL A 527 -14.08 -19.99 -15.79
N SER A 528 -14.09 -19.50 -17.02
CA SER A 528 -12.91 -19.42 -17.89
C SER A 528 -12.65 -17.98 -18.31
N LEU A 529 -11.45 -17.45 -18.09
CA LEU A 529 -11.06 -16.17 -18.67
C LEU A 529 -10.98 -16.29 -20.19
N THR A 530 -11.57 -15.32 -20.90
CA THR A 530 -11.60 -15.31 -22.37
C THR A 530 -10.87 -14.14 -22.97
N ASP A 531 -10.85 -12.99 -22.28
CA ASP A 531 -10.16 -11.80 -22.75
C ASP A 531 -9.80 -10.87 -21.58
N PHE A 532 -8.74 -10.08 -21.78
CA PHE A 532 -8.32 -9.05 -20.84
C PHE A 532 -7.62 -7.92 -21.60
N GLY A 533 -8.00 -6.68 -21.34
CA GLY A 533 -7.38 -5.53 -21.96
C GLY A 533 -7.00 -4.49 -20.94
N VAL A 534 -5.78 -3.97 -21.08
CA VAL A 534 -5.32 -2.77 -20.39
C VAL A 534 -4.96 -1.72 -21.44
N PHE A 535 -5.00 -0.44 -21.09
CA PHE A 535 -4.70 0.64 -22.03
C PHE A 535 -3.64 1.61 -21.51
N TYR A 536 -2.73 1.12 -20.64
CA TYR A 536 -1.64 1.93 -20.11
C TYR A 536 -0.73 2.46 -21.21
N ARG A 537 -0.14 3.63 -20.96
CA ARG A 537 0.96 4.17 -21.75
C ARG A 537 1.95 4.83 -20.80
N GLN A 538 3.19 4.36 -20.80
CA GLN A 538 4.26 4.95 -19.99
C GLN A 538 5.27 5.75 -20.83
N ASN A 539 5.24 5.59 -22.16
CA ASN A 539 5.98 6.33 -23.17
C ASN A 539 5.35 6.03 -24.56
N ASP A 540 5.40 6.98 -25.51
CA ASP A 540 5.02 6.70 -26.90
C ASP A 540 6.15 5.96 -27.65
N ALA A 541 5.81 4.93 -28.42
CA ALA A 541 6.80 4.13 -29.12
C ALA A 541 7.46 4.87 -30.31
N ASP A 542 6.76 5.78 -30.98
CA ASP A 542 7.31 6.59 -32.08
C ASP A 542 8.26 7.68 -31.57
N ASP A 543 7.85 8.44 -30.55
CA ASP A 543 8.65 9.46 -29.88
C ASP A 543 9.91 8.81 -29.28
N THR A 544 9.76 7.65 -28.63
CA THR A 544 10.90 6.90 -28.09
C THR A 544 11.87 6.47 -29.19
N ALA A 545 11.37 6.06 -30.35
CA ALA A 545 12.22 5.67 -31.47
C ALA A 545 12.98 6.87 -32.07
N ALA A 546 12.36 8.05 -32.08
CA ALA A 546 12.99 9.29 -32.53
C ALA A 546 14.13 9.72 -31.59
N GLU A 547 13.93 9.63 -30.28
CA GLU A 547 14.90 10.02 -29.25
C GLU A 547 16.02 8.98 -29.02
N LEU A 548 15.81 7.71 -29.41
CA LEU A 548 16.77 6.64 -29.18
C LEU A 548 18.10 6.88 -29.92
N ARG A 549 19.21 6.71 -29.20
CA ARG A 549 20.56 6.70 -29.79
C ARG A 549 20.80 5.39 -30.57
N ASN A 550 21.57 5.48 -31.65
CA ASN A 550 21.92 4.32 -32.46
C ASN A 550 22.65 3.25 -31.63
N GLY A 551 22.26 1.99 -31.79
CA GLY A 551 22.81 0.84 -31.07
C GLY A 551 22.12 0.50 -29.75
N ASN A 552 21.07 1.22 -29.36
CA ASN A 552 20.36 1.00 -28.10
C ASN A 552 18.97 0.40 -28.31
N ALA A 553 18.41 -0.18 -27.26
CA ALA A 553 17.02 -0.61 -27.16
C ALA A 553 16.38 -0.05 -25.89
N LYS A 554 15.07 0.16 -25.91
CA LYS A 554 14.27 0.57 -24.76
C LYS A 554 12.91 -0.10 -24.85
N VAL A 555 12.46 -0.68 -23.75
CA VAL A 555 11.10 -1.21 -23.61
C VAL A 555 10.19 -0.11 -23.08
N VAL A 556 9.03 0.04 -23.70
CA VAL A 556 7.99 1.00 -23.32
C VAL A 556 6.63 0.32 -23.26
N VAL A 557 5.70 0.90 -22.52
CA VAL A 557 4.29 0.52 -22.59
C VAL A 557 3.57 1.53 -23.46
N ASP A 558 2.95 1.07 -24.54
CA ASP A 558 2.18 1.90 -25.46
C ASP A 558 0.86 1.24 -25.81
N GLN A 559 -0.26 1.92 -25.53
CA GLN A 559 -1.62 1.46 -25.80
C GLN A 559 -1.91 0.03 -25.29
N GLY A 560 -1.48 -0.30 -24.08
CA GLY A 560 -1.70 -1.64 -23.53
C GLY A 560 -0.84 -2.74 -24.16
N GLN A 561 0.25 -2.36 -24.83
CA GLN A 561 1.24 -3.28 -25.36
C GLN A 561 2.60 -2.96 -24.75
N VAL A 562 3.34 -3.98 -24.36
CA VAL A 562 4.75 -3.81 -24.00
C VAL A 562 5.54 -3.89 -25.30
N VAL A 563 6.15 -2.79 -25.71
CA VAL A 563 6.85 -2.64 -27.00
C VAL A 563 8.33 -2.44 -26.76
N ARG A 564 9.16 -3.34 -27.30
CA ARG A 564 10.60 -3.17 -27.39
C ARG A 564 10.93 -2.34 -28.61
N VAL A 565 11.44 -1.12 -28.38
CA VAL A 565 11.90 -0.20 -29.42
C VAL A 565 13.42 -0.28 -29.49
N ALA A 566 13.96 -0.78 -30.60
CA ALA A 566 15.41 -0.89 -30.80
C ALA A 566 15.84 -0.12 -32.04
N LYS A 567 16.98 0.57 -31.95
CA LYS A 567 17.60 1.31 -33.06
C LYS A 567 18.98 0.75 -33.32
N ASP A 568 19.19 0.20 -34.50
CA ASP A 568 20.48 -0.40 -34.85
C ASP A 568 21.58 0.67 -35.02
N LYS A 569 22.82 0.24 -35.24
CA LYS A 569 23.96 1.16 -35.44
C LYS A 569 23.83 2.03 -36.69
N LYS A 570 23.01 1.61 -37.67
CA LYS A 570 22.74 2.31 -38.93
C LYS A 570 21.53 3.24 -38.83
N GLY A 571 20.85 3.28 -37.68
CA GLY A 571 19.68 4.11 -37.44
C GLY A 571 18.35 3.47 -37.81
N VAL A 572 18.32 2.19 -38.20
CA VAL A 572 17.09 1.45 -38.50
C VAL A 572 16.35 1.15 -37.21
N ILE A 573 15.07 1.54 -37.17
CA ILE A 573 14.18 1.35 -36.02
C ILE A 573 13.43 0.03 -36.19
N THR A 574 13.36 -0.74 -35.11
CA THR A 574 12.55 -1.95 -34.99
C THR A 574 11.67 -1.81 -33.75
N LYS A 575 10.40 -2.20 -33.90
CA LYS A 575 9.41 -2.26 -32.81
C LYS A 575 8.90 -3.69 -32.72
N GLU A 576 9.00 -4.28 -31.55
CA GLU A 576 8.61 -5.66 -31.27
C GLU A 576 7.65 -5.67 -30.10
N ASN A 577 6.47 -6.28 -30.27
CA ASN A 577 5.51 -6.41 -29.19
C ASN A 577 5.88 -7.63 -28.33
N LEU A 578 6.20 -7.39 -27.06
CA LEU A 578 6.57 -8.41 -26.09
C LEU A 578 5.32 -9.10 -25.50
N THR A 579 4.18 -8.40 -25.44
CA THR A 579 2.88 -8.97 -25.07
C THR A 579 2.18 -9.46 -26.32
N SER A 580 2.29 -10.75 -26.63
CA SER A 580 1.65 -11.33 -27.82
C SER A 580 0.21 -11.78 -27.53
N ASN A 581 -0.10 -12.12 -26.28
CA ASN A 581 -1.43 -12.52 -25.83
C ASN A 581 -1.88 -11.66 -24.66
N TRP A 582 -3.20 -11.46 -24.53
CA TRP A 582 -3.78 -10.73 -23.39
C TRP A 582 -3.40 -11.33 -22.03
N GLN A 583 -3.15 -12.64 -21.97
CA GLN A 583 -2.76 -13.36 -20.76
C GLN A 583 -1.40 -12.91 -20.22
N ASP A 584 -0.53 -12.36 -21.08
CA ASP A 584 0.80 -11.89 -20.69
C ASP A 584 0.72 -10.71 -19.71
N TRP A 585 -0.40 -9.98 -19.73
CA TRP A 585 -0.68 -8.92 -18.77
C TRP A 585 -1.16 -9.42 -17.41
N ILE A 586 -1.66 -10.65 -17.31
CA ILE A 586 -2.26 -11.17 -16.08
C ILE A 586 -1.19 -11.81 -15.20
N ASP A 587 -1.02 -11.25 -14.02
CA ASP A 587 -0.13 -11.78 -12.98
C ASP A 587 -0.90 -12.59 -11.94
N TYR A 588 -2.16 -12.23 -11.69
CA TYR A 588 -3.04 -12.90 -10.74
C TYR A 588 -4.49 -12.76 -11.17
N TRP A 589 -5.31 -13.79 -10.93
CA TRP A 589 -6.76 -13.66 -10.99
C TRP A 589 -7.45 -14.58 -10.01
N ALA A 590 -8.65 -14.20 -9.60
CA ALA A 590 -9.46 -14.91 -8.63
C ALA A 590 -10.94 -14.86 -9.00
N VAL A 591 -11.71 -15.79 -8.43
CA VAL A 591 -13.15 -15.92 -8.60
C VAL A 591 -13.82 -16.02 -7.23
N ASP A 592 -14.87 -15.24 -7.08
CA ASP A 592 -15.88 -15.34 -6.03
C ASP A 592 -17.17 -15.89 -6.69
N PHE A 593 -17.60 -17.08 -6.29
CA PHE A 593 -18.75 -17.74 -6.91
C PHE A 593 -20.09 -17.22 -6.36
N ASP A 594 -20.11 -16.50 -5.24
CA ASP A 594 -21.31 -15.85 -4.71
C ASP A 594 -20.99 -14.50 -4.03
N PHE A 595 -20.58 -13.54 -4.84
CA PHE A 595 -20.15 -12.21 -4.42
C PHE A 595 -21.22 -11.45 -3.66
N ALA A 596 -22.50 -11.67 -3.99
CA ALA A 596 -23.61 -11.02 -3.30
C ALA A 596 -23.87 -11.60 -1.90
N SER A 597 -23.17 -12.66 -1.49
CA SER A 597 -23.39 -13.33 -0.20
C SER A 597 -22.82 -12.58 1.00
N GLN A 598 -21.79 -11.76 0.80
CA GLN A 598 -21.09 -11.04 1.88
C GLN A 598 -21.22 -9.53 1.74
N PRO A 599 -22.30 -8.91 2.25
CA PRO A 599 -22.40 -7.46 2.27
C PRO A 599 -21.34 -6.87 3.21
N GLU A 600 -20.70 -5.80 2.76
CA GLU A 600 -19.71 -5.10 3.56
C GLU A 600 -20.39 -4.31 4.69
N ILE A 601 -19.84 -4.51 5.90
CA ILE A 601 -20.25 -3.82 7.11
C ILE A 601 -18.99 -3.20 7.72
N VAL A 602 -18.96 -1.88 7.81
CA VAL A 602 -17.89 -1.14 8.48
C VAL A 602 -18.31 -0.76 9.89
N THR A 603 -17.35 -0.74 10.81
CA THR A 603 -17.57 -0.21 12.16
C THR A 603 -17.09 1.23 12.18
N VAL A 604 -17.98 2.17 12.49
CA VAL A 604 -17.68 3.59 12.66
C VAL A 604 -17.88 4.01 14.10
N LEU A 605 -17.18 5.06 14.53
CA LEU A 605 -17.43 5.70 15.82
C LEU A 605 -18.41 6.87 15.62
N GLU A 606 -19.59 6.76 16.22
CA GLU A 606 -20.57 7.85 16.31
C GLU A 606 -20.82 8.17 17.78
N ASP A 607 -20.61 9.43 18.18
CA ASP A 607 -20.73 9.88 19.57
C ASP A 607 -19.94 9.01 20.57
N GLY A 608 -18.75 8.53 20.14
CA GLY A 608 -17.88 7.67 20.94
C GLY A 608 -18.35 6.21 21.07
N LYS A 609 -19.37 5.80 20.31
CA LYS A 609 -19.88 4.41 20.30
C LYS A 609 -19.62 3.76 18.96
N GLU A 610 -19.28 2.47 19.00
CA GLU A 610 -19.15 1.64 17.80
C GLU A 610 -20.53 1.37 17.19
N VAL A 611 -20.73 1.83 15.96
CA VAL A 611 -21.94 1.59 15.17
C VAL A 611 -21.54 0.81 13.91
N LYS A 612 -22.20 -0.33 13.70
CA LYS A 612 -22.04 -1.11 12.47
C LYS A 612 -22.92 -0.53 11.37
N LYS A 613 -22.30 -0.10 10.27
CA LYS A 613 -22.99 0.44 9.10
C LYS A 613 -22.73 -0.43 7.88
N ARG A 614 -23.82 -0.77 7.20
CA ARG A 614 -23.75 -1.39 5.88
C ARG A 614 -23.36 -0.31 4.86
N THR A 615 -22.34 -0.56 4.06
CA THR A 615 -21.88 0.39 3.04
C THR A 615 -22.66 0.30 1.74
N GLY A 616 -23.42 -0.80 1.55
CA GLY A 616 -24.06 -1.13 0.29
C GLY A 616 -23.18 -1.94 -0.66
N LYS A 617 -21.90 -2.10 -0.32
CA LYS A 617 -20.91 -2.88 -1.07
C LYS A 617 -20.93 -4.35 -0.64
N PHE A 618 -20.14 -5.16 -1.35
CA PHE A 618 -19.90 -6.57 -1.04
C PHE A 618 -18.40 -6.83 -0.95
N ILE A 619 -18.02 -7.74 -0.08
CA ILE A 619 -16.63 -8.15 0.12
C ILE A 619 -16.32 -9.25 -0.89
N PHE A 620 -15.16 -9.16 -1.55
CA PHE A 620 -14.72 -10.21 -2.45
C PHE A 620 -14.19 -11.40 -1.64
N GLU A 621 -14.87 -12.53 -1.68
CA GLU A 621 -14.42 -13.77 -1.08
C GLU A 621 -13.55 -14.54 -2.08
N ASN A 622 -12.28 -14.73 -1.76
CA ASN A 622 -11.36 -15.42 -2.64
C ASN A 622 -11.55 -16.94 -2.56
N GLU A 623 -12.49 -17.46 -3.35
CA GLU A 623 -12.85 -18.88 -3.35
C GLU A 623 -12.08 -19.72 -4.38
N TRP A 624 -11.46 -19.09 -5.38
CA TRP A 624 -10.55 -19.74 -6.32
C TRP A 624 -9.59 -18.72 -6.92
N GLN A 625 -8.35 -19.11 -7.19
CA GLN A 625 -7.34 -18.20 -7.73
C GLN A 625 -6.18 -18.91 -8.47
N SER A 626 -5.60 -18.20 -9.44
CA SER A 626 -4.39 -18.59 -10.15
C SER A 626 -3.49 -17.38 -10.36
N PHE A 627 -2.18 -17.55 -10.17
CA PHE A 627 -1.21 -16.46 -10.27
C PHE A 627 0.17 -16.96 -10.65
N ARG A 628 0.95 -16.06 -11.27
CA ARG A 628 2.32 -16.33 -11.68
C ARG A 628 3.27 -16.13 -10.51
N THR A 629 4.25 -17.02 -10.46
CA THR A 629 5.39 -16.96 -9.55
C THR A 629 6.68 -16.93 -10.36
N LYS A 630 7.81 -16.69 -9.69
CA LYS A 630 9.11 -16.74 -10.35
C LYS A 630 9.45 -18.14 -10.89
N SER A 631 9.06 -19.18 -10.14
CA SER A 631 9.31 -20.58 -10.50
C SER A 631 8.30 -21.12 -11.51
N ASP A 632 7.06 -20.65 -11.47
CA ASP A 632 5.99 -21.04 -12.37
C ASP A 632 5.32 -19.81 -12.98
N ARG A 633 5.66 -19.55 -14.24
CA ARG A 633 5.08 -18.46 -15.03
C ARG A 633 3.79 -18.86 -15.73
N SER A 634 3.30 -20.09 -15.60
CA SER A 634 2.03 -20.50 -16.21
C SER A 634 0.84 -19.89 -15.48
N LEU A 635 -0.30 -19.84 -16.17
CA LEU A 635 -1.55 -19.33 -15.59
C LEU A 635 -2.69 -20.28 -15.99
N GLU A 636 -3.39 -20.84 -15.00
CA GLU A 636 -4.63 -21.56 -15.25
C GLU A 636 -5.70 -20.55 -15.65
N LEU A 637 -6.27 -20.68 -16.86
CA LEU A 637 -7.30 -19.76 -17.37
C LEU A 637 -8.72 -20.24 -17.07
N THR A 638 -8.87 -21.36 -16.37
CA THR A 638 -10.16 -21.96 -16.06
C THR A 638 -10.18 -22.44 -14.63
N SER A 639 -11.23 -22.07 -13.91
CA SER A 639 -11.41 -22.45 -12.52
C SER A 639 -11.65 -23.94 -12.36
N SER A 640 -11.35 -24.46 -11.17
CA SER A 640 -11.93 -25.74 -10.76
C SER A 640 -13.46 -25.65 -10.72
N PRO A 641 -14.20 -26.73 -11.03
CA PRO A 641 -15.65 -26.70 -10.95
C PRO A 641 -16.14 -26.44 -9.51
N PHE A 642 -17.02 -25.46 -9.33
CA PHE A 642 -17.67 -25.12 -8.06
C PHE A 642 -19.10 -25.66 -8.04
N SER A 643 -19.53 -26.29 -6.95
CA SER A 643 -20.88 -26.87 -6.84
C SER A 643 -21.73 -26.11 -5.84
N TYR A 644 -22.87 -25.62 -6.30
CA TYR A 644 -23.87 -24.95 -5.48
C TYR A 644 -24.73 -25.98 -4.73
N ALA A 645 -25.08 -25.66 -3.49
CA ALA A 645 -26.04 -26.46 -2.72
C ALA A 645 -27.46 -26.35 -3.31
N ASP A 646 -27.86 -25.13 -3.65
CA ASP A 646 -29.22 -24.81 -4.07
C ASP A 646 -29.28 -24.31 -5.52
N SER A 647 -30.46 -24.44 -6.12
CA SER A 647 -30.76 -23.83 -7.41
C SER A 647 -31.17 -22.38 -7.16
N GLY A 648 -30.69 -21.45 -7.98
CA GLY A 648 -30.87 -20.03 -7.69
C GLY A 648 -30.22 -19.11 -8.70
N SER A 649 -30.33 -17.81 -8.44
CA SER A 649 -29.55 -16.79 -9.17
C SER A 649 -28.39 -16.36 -8.29
N TYR A 650 -27.19 -16.35 -8.86
CA TYR A 650 -25.96 -16.04 -8.16
C TYR A 650 -25.21 -14.93 -8.89
N SER A 651 -24.40 -14.17 -8.15
CA SER A 651 -23.52 -13.13 -8.67
C SER A 651 -22.09 -13.60 -8.56
N VAL A 652 -21.45 -13.92 -9.68
CA VAL A 652 -20.07 -14.42 -9.72
C VAL A 652 -19.15 -13.25 -10.02
N ALA A 653 -18.19 -12.95 -9.16
CA ALA A 653 -17.19 -11.91 -9.42
C ALA A 653 -15.87 -12.52 -9.89
N VAL A 654 -15.28 -11.94 -10.94
CA VAL A 654 -13.97 -12.30 -11.48
C VAL A 654 -13.05 -11.10 -11.32
N LYS A 655 -11.98 -11.27 -10.55
CA LYS A 655 -10.96 -10.26 -10.29
C LYS A 655 -9.68 -10.64 -11.02
N VAL A 656 -9.12 -9.72 -11.81
CA VAL A 656 -7.82 -9.84 -12.46
C VAL A 656 -6.91 -8.74 -11.92
N ILE A 657 -5.65 -9.07 -11.70
CA ILE A 657 -4.59 -8.15 -11.31
C ILE A 657 -3.46 -8.30 -12.32
N ASP A 658 -3.09 -7.17 -12.91
CA ASP A 658 -2.07 -7.14 -13.94
C ASP A 658 -0.64 -7.15 -13.38
N ILE A 659 0.35 -7.25 -14.26
CA ILE A 659 1.78 -7.23 -13.90
C ILE A 659 2.22 -5.93 -13.19
N PHE A 660 1.45 -4.85 -13.25
CA PHE A 660 1.70 -3.61 -12.50
C PHE A 660 1.02 -3.60 -11.12
N GLY A 661 0.23 -4.61 -10.78
CA GLY A 661 -0.52 -4.71 -9.53
C GLY A 661 -1.83 -3.94 -9.53
N ASN A 662 -2.31 -3.46 -10.69
CA ASN A 662 -3.61 -2.83 -10.79
C ASN A 662 -4.69 -3.88 -10.94
N ASP A 663 -5.82 -3.68 -10.26
CA ASP A 663 -6.94 -4.61 -10.25
C ASP A 663 -8.05 -4.21 -11.22
N THR A 664 -8.75 -5.21 -11.76
CA THR A 664 -9.94 -5.06 -12.61
C THR A 664 -10.91 -6.17 -12.24
N THR A 665 -12.13 -5.82 -11.84
CA THR A 665 -13.12 -6.78 -11.35
C THR A 665 -14.43 -6.66 -12.13
N ARG A 666 -15.01 -7.79 -12.53
CA ARG A 666 -16.33 -7.86 -13.18
C ARG A 666 -17.25 -8.85 -12.50
N VAL A 667 -18.53 -8.49 -12.40
CA VAL A 667 -19.58 -9.34 -11.83
C VAL A 667 -20.50 -9.87 -12.92
N PHE A 668 -20.73 -11.18 -12.91
CA PHE A 668 -21.61 -11.91 -13.83
C PHE A 668 -22.82 -12.44 -13.07
N LYS A 669 -24.02 -12.19 -13.60
CA LYS A 669 -25.25 -12.80 -13.07
C LYS A 669 -25.49 -14.14 -13.74
N ILE A 670 -25.58 -15.22 -12.97
CA ILE A 670 -25.84 -16.56 -13.49
C ILE A 670 -27.10 -17.16 -12.86
N LYS A 671 -27.66 -18.18 -13.52
CA LYS A 671 -28.75 -18.99 -12.98
C LYS A 671 -28.33 -20.45 -12.95
N VAL A 672 -28.42 -21.04 -11.77
CA VAL A 672 -28.12 -22.44 -11.50
C VAL A 672 -29.45 -23.17 -11.35
N LYS A 673 -29.63 -24.26 -12.11
CA LYS A 673 -30.88 -25.01 -12.18
C LYS A 673 -30.85 -26.25 -11.33
#